data_AF-A0A4R4SAS9-F1
#
_entry.id   AF-A0A4R4SAS9-F1
#
_cell.length_a   1.000
_cell.length_b   1.000
_cell.length_c   1.000
_cell.angle_alpha   90.00
_cell.angle_beta   90.00
_cell.angle_gamma   90.00
#
_symmetry.space_group_name_H-M   'P 1'
#
loop_
_entity.id
_entity.type
_entity.pdbx_description
1 polymer ?
#
loop_
_entity_poly.entity_id
_entity_poly.type
_entity_poly.pdbx_seq_one_letter_code
_entity_poly.pdbx_strand_id
1 'polypeptide(L)'
;MTAVAQLFVAGTAVAWDRLTPPPAPDAAELVPTYPFQRERYWIELPAQTRRDPVDEEFWAAVDRGDLGELAAVVGDEPASVLEAALPALSQWRQRTLEQSRTDSWRYRIHWLPAPDRPGARLPGTWLVVRPQTPVDVLPDLAERTVELSVDAATADRTTIAEQLAGVGDDVAGVISYLALDDSPHPDHPAMTTGLAATVALVQALGDAGVPAPLWCFTRSAVSTGPADRLCSPTQAQVWGLGRVVALEHPERWGGLVDLPVEIDARTPDRVRAAIREGGEDQLAVRETGTYVRRLGRIAGGAPVRPWRPRGTVLVTGGTGALGRQVARKLAAEGAERLVLTSRQGSAAPGAEELAAELAAQGVTVTIAACDVADRVALSDLIGEHSPTAVVHTAGVGRYTALADTTLDDFAAVITGKVQGAANLDVLLTGPDLEALVLFSSVAGVWGSGGQGAYAAANAYLDALAEQWRADGRPAVSIGWGPWDGGGMADGSTGEHLRRQGLRPMAVDPAVAAMARAVTEGVPAVAVADVDWERFAPTFTLRRRSALLGDLPEVTALGAPGPEPAADTVPLLAELAGRSPSEQDRELLRVIRTEVAEVLGHASPDAVDQSQAFRDAGFDSLTAIELRNRLGAVLGTSLPATVVFDHPTPRDLAGFLRGLLPGAESAGEQAYTELERVAALLAGSDPDNVTRARITMRLKAMLAGLTETVPKPDAEPAAGPDLGTDQEIFDFINNELGRS
;
A
#
# COMPACT_ATOMS: atom_id res chain seq x y z
N MET A 1 -50.43 -15.18 12.97
CA MET A 1 -49.06 -15.21 13.52
C MET A 1 -48.00 -15.12 12.43
N THR A 2 -47.94 -16.02 11.45
CA THR A 2 -46.89 -16.01 10.41
C THR A 2 -46.79 -14.72 9.60
N ALA A 3 -47.92 -14.16 9.13
CA ALA A 3 -47.92 -12.88 8.41
C ALA A 3 -47.47 -11.68 9.27
N VAL A 4 -47.80 -11.71 10.56
CA VAL A 4 -47.41 -10.67 11.53
C VAL A 4 -45.91 -10.76 11.85
N ALA A 5 -45.36 -11.98 11.92
CA ALA A 5 -43.93 -12.22 12.05
C ALA A 5 -43.15 -11.78 10.81
N GLN A 6 -43.67 -12.00 9.60
CA GLN A 6 -43.06 -11.52 8.36
C GLN A 6 -43.00 -9.98 8.31
N LEU A 7 -44.05 -9.28 8.78
CA LEU A 7 -44.06 -7.81 8.87
C LEU A 7 -43.04 -7.28 9.89
N PHE A 8 -42.85 -7.97 11.02
CA PHE A 8 -41.85 -7.60 12.02
C PHE A 8 -40.41 -7.78 11.52
N VAL A 9 -40.12 -8.89 10.82
CA VAL A 9 -38.80 -9.12 10.20
C VAL A 9 -38.52 -8.11 9.09
N ALA A 10 -39.55 -7.59 8.42
CA ALA A 10 -39.44 -6.52 7.44
C ALA A 10 -39.33 -5.10 8.05
N GLY A 11 -39.18 -4.97 9.38
CA GLY A 11 -38.93 -3.69 10.06
C GLY A 11 -40.19 -2.93 10.49
N THR A 12 -41.38 -3.51 10.33
CA THR A 12 -42.63 -2.90 10.80
C THR A 12 -42.84 -3.16 12.29
N ALA A 13 -43.13 -2.13 13.08
CA ALA A 13 -43.44 -2.28 14.51
C ALA A 13 -44.77 -3.04 14.71
N VAL A 14 -44.74 -4.08 15.56
CA VAL A 14 -45.89 -4.94 15.87
C VAL A 14 -46.15 -4.93 17.39
N ALA A 15 -47.40 -4.69 17.77
CA ALA A 15 -47.86 -4.76 19.17
C ALA A 15 -48.13 -6.21 19.59
N TRP A 16 -47.06 -6.92 19.97
CA TRP A 16 -47.09 -8.35 20.33
C TRP A 16 -47.88 -8.65 21.60
N ASP A 17 -47.92 -7.69 22.52
CA ASP A 17 -48.69 -7.70 23.76
C ASP A 17 -50.20 -7.91 23.53
N ARG A 18 -50.71 -7.51 22.35
CA ARG A 18 -52.11 -7.72 21.95
C ARG A 18 -52.38 -9.08 21.30
N LEU A 19 -51.34 -9.76 20.82
CA LEU A 19 -51.43 -11.04 20.12
C LEU A 19 -51.18 -12.24 21.03
N THR A 20 -50.41 -12.05 22.11
CA THR A 20 -50.16 -13.06 23.13
C THR A 20 -50.36 -12.44 24.51
N PRO A 21 -51.47 -12.75 25.23
CA PRO A 21 -51.65 -12.27 26.59
C PRO A 21 -50.55 -12.83 27.50
N PRO A 22 -50.07 -12.06 28.49
CA PRO A 22 -49.02 -12.51 29.39
C PRO A 22 -49.48 -13.72 30.22
N PRO A 23 -48.60 -14.70 30.51
CA PRO A 23 -48.94 -15.81 31.39
C PRO A 23 -49.23 -15.30 32.82
N ALA A 24 -50.10 -16.03 33.52
CA ALA A 24 -50.51 -15.71 34.90
C ALA A 24 -49.32 -15.70 35.88
N PRO A 25 -49.39 -14.95 36.99
CA PRO A 25 -48.22 -14.60 37.81
C PRO A 25 -47.58 -15.76 38.60
N ASP A 26 -48.23 -16.92 38.69
CA ASP A 26 -47.86 -17.99 39.64
C ASP A 26 -46.97 -19.10 39.04
N ALA A 27 -46.20 -18.82 37.99
CA ALA A 27 -45.24 -19.76 37.42
C ALA A 27 -43.82 -19.19 37.33
N ALA A 28 -43.43 -18.34 38.29
CA ALA A 28 -42.14 -17.65 38.32
C ALA A 28 -41.26 -18.04 39.53
N GLU A 29 -41.32 -19.29 39.98
CA GLU A 29 -40.25 -19.85 40.82
C GLU A 29 -39.70 -21.14 40.20
N LEU A 30 -38.37 -21.19 40.11
CA LEU A 30 -37.50 -22.33 39.77
C LEU A 30 -37.02 -22.46 38.31
N VAL A 31 -36.27 -21.49 37.79
CA VAL A 31 -34.93 -21.69 37.15
C VAL A 31 -34.17 -20.35 37.12
N PRO A 32 -32.87 -20.26 37.49
CA PRO A 32 -32.07 -19.06 37.21
C PRO A 32 -31.89 -18.91 35.69
N THR A 33 -32.49 -17.88 35.11
CA THR A 33 -32.42 -17.57 33.67
C THR A 33 -31.58 -16.31 33.44
N TYR A 34 -30.28 -16.40 33.69
CA TYR A 34 -29.28 -15.67 32.92
C TYR A 34 -28.81 -16.67 31.85
N PRO A 35 -29.10 -16.49 30.54
CA PRO A 35 -28.80 -15.28 29.75
C PRO A 35 -29.96 -14.88 28.80
N PHE A 36 -29.79 -13.80 28.02
CA PHE A 36 -30.65 -13.35 26.90
C PHE A 36 -31.75 -12.30 27.16
N GLN A 37 -31.64 -11.47 28.21
CA GLN A 37 -32.16 -10.11 28.07
C GLN A 37 -31.21 -9.32 27.16
N ARG A 38 -31.61 -9.13 25.90
CA ARG A 38 -30.91 -8.27 24.93
C ARG A 38 -31.12 -6.79 25.25
N GLU A 39 -30.90 -6.39 26.50
CA GLU A 39 -30.67 -4.99 26.80
C GLU A 39 -29.20 -4.70 26.48
N ARG A 40 -28.97 -3.76 25.57
CA ARG A 40 -27.65 -3.20 25.30
C ARG A 40 -27.19 -2.46 26.56
N TYR A 41 -26.39 -3.09 27.39
CA TYR A 41 -25.73 -2.46 28.55
C TYR A 41 -24.46 -1.70 28.18
N TRP A 42 -24.29 -1.32 26.90
CA TRP A 42 -23.23 -0.41 26.50
C TRP A 42 -23.70 1.02 26.78
N ILE A 43 -22.82 1.84 27.33
CA ILE A 43 -23.00 3.29 27.38
C ILE A 43 -23.23 3.73 25.93
N GLU A 44 -24.48 4.06 25.58
CA GLU A 44 -24.75 4.83 24.38
C GLU A 44 -24.10 6.19 24.59
N LEU A 45 -22.91 6.36 24.00
CA LEU A 45 -22.30 7.68 23.91
C LEU A 45 -23.32 8.55 23.18
N PRO A 46 -23.76 9.67 23.77
CA PRO A 46 -24.75 10.52 23.14
C PRO A 46 -24.24 10.90 21.75
N ALA A 47 -25.13 10.77 20.76
CA ALA A 47 -24.93 11.33 19.43
C ALA A 47 -24.40 12.76 19.57
N GLN A 48 -23.34 13.06 18.82
CA GLN A 48 -22.61 14.33 18.73
C GLN A 48 -23.30 15.45 19.53
N THR A 49 -22.69 15.81 20.66
CA THR A 49 -23.06 17.01 21.42
C THR A 49 -23.21 18.17 20.44
N ARG A 50 -24.46 18.63 20.24
CA ARG A 50 -24.70 19.96 19.67
C ARG A 50 -23.82 20.90 20.48
N ARG A 51 -22.85 21.53 19.84
CA ARG A 51 -22.03 22.56 20.48
C ARG A 51 -22.97 23.64 20.99
N ASP A 52 -22.85 23.97 22.26
CA ASP A 52 -23.63 25.04 22.86
C ASP A 52 -23.18 26.36 22.17
N PRO A 53 -24.10 27.15 21.57
CA PRO A 53 -23.75 28.43 20.95
C PRO A 53 -23.02 29.37 21.91
N VAL A 54 -23.33 29.28 23.21
CA VAL A 54 -22.68 30.09 24.26
C VAL A 54 -21.23 29.66 24.44
N ASP A 55 -20.95 28.35 24.40
CA ASP A 55 -19.58 27.84 24.45
C ASP A 55 -18.79 28.31 23.24
N GLU A 56 -19.37 28.28 22.02
CA GLU A 56 -18.68 28.73 20.80
C GLU A 56 -18.33 30.23 20.84
N GLU A 57 -19.24 31.07 21.35
CA GLU A 57 -19.04 32.53 21.45
C GLU A 57 -17.94 32.89 22.45
N PHE A 58 -17.98 32.30 23.65
CA PHE A 58 -16.94 32.46 24.68
C PHE A 58 -15.55 32.11 24.14
N TRP A 59 -15.48 30.95 23.51
CA TRP A 59 -14.25 30.40 22.98
C TRP A 59 -13.73 31.21 21.78
N ALA A 60 -14.60 31.70 20.90
CA ALA A 60 -14.19 32.57 19.81
C ALA A 60 -13.51 33.86 20.30
N ALA A 61 -13.98 34.44 21.41
CA ALA A 61 -13.35 35.60 22.05
C ALA A 61 -11.96 35.27 22.62
N VAL A 62 -11.81 34.11 23.28
CA VAL A 62 -10.51 33.62 23.80
C VAL A 62 -9.49 33.39 22.68
N ASP A 63 -9.93 32.83 21.54
CA ASP A 63 -9.03 32.54 20.40
C ASP A 63 -8.55 33.83 19.71
N ARG A 64 -9.41 34.85 19.62
CA ARG A 64 -9.06 36.16 19.05
C ARG A 64 -8.21 37.02 19.98
N GLY A 65 -8.12 36.66 21.26
CA GLY A 65 -7.49 37.50 22.27
C GLY A 65 -8.25 38.81 22.51
N ASP A 66 -9.57 38.82 22.27
CA ASP A 66 -10.40 40.02 22.41
C ASP A 66 -10.97 40.12 23.84
N LEU A 67 -10.40 41.04 24.61
CA LEU A 67 -10.80 41.26 26.00
C LEU A 67 -12.22 41.85 26.14
N GLY A 68 -12.64 42.66 25.16
CA GLY A 68 -13.94 43.31 25.17
C GLY A 68 -15.07 42.32 24.88
N GLU A 69 -14.87 41.44 23.90
CA GLU A 69 -15.79 40.34 23.62
C GLU A 69 -15.83 39.34 24.79
N LEU A 70 -14.68 39.00 25.37
CA LEU A 70 -14.63 38.10 26.53
C LEU A 70 -15.39 38.68 27.73
N ALA A 71 -15.22 39.97 28.01
CA ALA A 71 -15.95 40.64 29.09
C ALA A 71 -17.47 40.67 28.85
N ALA A 72 -17.90 40.81 27.59
CA ALA A 72 -19.31 40.77 27.23
C ALA A 72 -19.94 39.37 27.44
N VAL A 73 -19.17 38.30 27.24
CA VAL A 73 -19.64 36.91 27.43
C VAL A 73 -19.58 36.46 28.89
N VAL A 74 -18.53 36.83 29.64
CA VAL A 74 -18.31 36.39 31.03
C VAL A 74 -19.10 37.22 32.06
N GLY A 75 -19.39 38.49 31.76
CA GLY A 75 -20.16 39.38 32.65
C GLY A 75 -19.30 40.22 33.60
N ASP A 76 -19.80 40.43 34.83
CA ASP A 76 -19.31 41.41 35.84
C ASP A 76 -17.91 41.14 36.46
N GLU A 77 -17.04 40.40 35.78
CA GLU A 77 -15.66 40.17 36.24
C GLU A 77 -14.78 41.42 36.00
N PRO A 78 -13.86 41.76 36.94
CA PRO A 78 -12.96 42.89 36.74
C PRO A 78 -12.07 42.69 35.51
N ALA A 79 -11.93 43.73 34.68
CA ALA A 79 -11.09 43.69 33.47
C ALA A 79 -9.65 43.20 33.75
N SER A 80 -9.09 43.53 34.92
CA SER A 80 -7.75 43.08 35.34
C SER A 80 -7.64 41.56 35.53
N VAL A 81 -8.73 40.88 35.89
CA VAL A 81 -8.77 39.41 36.04
C VAL A 81 -8.79 38.76 34.66
N LEU A 82 -9.59 39.28 33.74
CA LEU A 82 -9.67 38.82 32.36
C LEU A 82 -8.35 39.09 31.60
N GLU A 83 -7.68 40.23 31.84
CA GLU A 83 -6.37 40.56 31.27
C GLU A 83 -5.29 39.54 31.67
N ALA A 84 -5.32 39.10 32.93
CA ALA A 84 -4.38 38.09 33.43
C ALA A 84 -4.74 36.66 32.97
N ALA A 85 -6.03 36.34 32.84
CA ALA A 85 -6.50 35.00 32.53
C ALA A 85 -6.48 34.67 31.03
N LEU A 86 -6.75 35.66 30.16
CA LEU A 86 -6.90 35.46 28.72
C LEU A 86 -5.68 34.80 28.05
N PRO A 87 -4.42 35.21 28.30
CA PRO A 87 -3.25 34.51 27.75
C PRO A 87 -3.18 33.05 28.20
N ALA A 88 -3.51 32.77 29.47
CA ALA A 88 -3.48 31.42 30.02
C ALA A 88 -4.60 30.52 29.44
N LEU A 89 -5.80 31.07 29.26
CA LEU A 89 -6.94 30.37 28.63
C LEU A 89 -6.70 30.12 27.15
N SER A 90 -6.17 31.11 26.42
CA SER A 90 -5.81 30.97 25.01
C SER A 90 -4.73 29.90 24.82
N GLN A 91 -3.66 29.94 25.63
CA GLN A 91 -2.61 28.93 25.60
C GLN A 91 -3.11 27.54 26.05
N TRP A 92 -4.01 27.46 27.03
CA TRP A 92 -4.64 26.20 27.42
C TRP A 92 -5.48 25.64 26.28
N ARG A 93 -6.30 26.47 25.64
CA ARG A 93 -7.18 26.04 24.56
C ARG A 93 -6.42 25.62 23.31
N GLN A 94 -5.41 26.38 22.89
CA GLN A 94 -4.54 25.99 21.77
C GLN A 94 -3.96 24.59 22.01
N ARG A 95 -3.39 24.35 23.20
CA ARG A 95 -2.86 23.03 23.59
C ARG A 95 -3.94 21.93 23.58
N THR A 96 -5.13 22.22 24.09
CA THR A 96 -6.24 21.25 24.13
C THR A 96 -6.74 20.92 22.72
N LEU A 97 -6.87 21.90 21.83
CA LEU A 97 -7.26 21.70 20.43
C LEU A 97 -6.20 20.92 19.66
N GLU A 98 -4.92 21.26 19.83
CA GLU A 98 -3.80 20.52 19.24
C GLU A 98 -3.76 19.08 19.72
N GLN A 99 -3.99 18.85 21.02
CA GLN A 99 -4.05 17.51 21.59
C GLN A 99 -5.25 16.71 21.04
N SER A 100 -6.43 17.33 20.98
CA SER A 100 -7.63 16.70 20.41
C SER A 100 -7.44 16.35 18.92
N ARG A 101 -6.81 17.24 18.15
CA ARG A 101 -6.44 16.98 16.75
C ARG A 101 -5.43 15.85 16.64
N THR A 102 -4.41 15.85 17.48
CA THR A 102 -3.39 14.78 17.48
C THR A 102 -4.02 13.44 17.85
N ASP A 103 -4.97 13.41 18.80
CA ASP A 103 -5.67 12.20 19.20
C ASP A 103 -6.57 11.63 18.10
N SER A 104 -7.19 12.49 17.27
CA SER A 104 -7.96 12.03 16.11
C SER A 104 -7.09 11.44 14.98
N TRP A 105 -5.77 11.61 15.04
CA TRP A 105 -4.85 11.02 14.06
C TRP A 105 -4.31 9.64 14.47
N ARG A 106 -4.63 9.16 15.68
CA ARG A 106 -3.96 8.00 16.26
C ARG A 106 -4.77 6.72 16.10
N TYR A 107 -4.12 5.72 15.52
CA TYR A 107 -4.67 4.39 15.30
C TYR A 107 -3.71 3.31 15.78
N ARG A 108 -4.25 2.14 16.08
CA ARG A 108 -3.47 0.93 16.34
C ARG A 108 -4.12 -0.27 15.71
N ILE A 109 -3.32 -1.33 15.58
CA ILE A 109 -3.82 -2.62 15.15
C ILE A 109 -4.40 -3.38 16.34
N HIS A 110 -5.55 -3.99 16.09
CA HIS A 110 -6.23 -4.91 17.00
C HIS A 110 -6.36 -6.27 16.32
N TRP A 111 -6.26 -7.32 17.13
CA TRP A 111 -6.54 -8.68 16.74
C TRP A 111 -7.80 -9.13 17.44
N LEU A 112 -8.89 -9.28 16.69
CA LEU A 112 -10.19 -9.68 17.24
C LEU A 112 -10.37 -11.18 17.06
N PRO A 113 -10.93 -11.90 18.06
CA PRO A 113 -11.20 -13.32 17.91
C PRO A 113 -12.26 -13.57 16.83
N ALA A 114 -11.98 -14.49 15.92
CA ALA A 114 -12.93 -15.01 14.96
C ALA A 114 -13.71 -16.20 15.55
N PRO A 115 -14.95 -16.47 15.08
CA PRO A 115 -15.70 -17.64 15.50
C PRO A 115 -14.94 -18.95 15.25
N ASP A 116 -14.77 -19.78 16.29
CA ASP A 116 -14.15 -21.10 16.15
C ASP A 116 -15.13 -22.06 15.45
N ARG A 117 -14.71 -22.61 14.30
CA ARG A 117 -15.51 -23.50 13.48
C ARG A 117 -14.65 -24.66 12.96
N PRO A 118 -15.23 -25.86 12.82
CA PRO A 118 -14.51 -26.99 12.24
C PRO A 118 -14.23 -26.73 10.74
N GLY A 119 -12.98 -26.87 10.33
CA GLY A 119 -12.55 -26.64 8.95
C GLY A 119 -12.47 -27.92 8.12
N ALA A 120 -13.36 -28.08 7.14
CA ALA A 120 -13.25 -29.13 6.13
C ALA A 120 -12.06 -28.86 5.18
N ARG A 121 -11.42 -29.91 4.65
CA ARG A 121 -10.32 -29.82 3.65
C ARG A 121 -10.69 -28.86 2.52
N LEU A 122 -9.78 -27.98 2.10
CA LEU A 122 -10.01 -27.04 1.00
C LEU A 122 -10.35 -27.79 -0.30
N PRO A 123 -11.35 -27.35 -1.07
CA PRO A 123 -11.82 -28.09 -2.24
C PRO A 123 -10.81 -27.93 -3.38
N GLY A 124 -10.72 -28.95 -4.23
CA GLY A 124 -9.89 -28.92 -5.44
C GLY A 124 -8.39 -29.11 -5.19
N THR A 125 -7.59 -28.73 -6.19
CA THR A 125 -6.14 -28.91 -6.18
C THR A 125 -5.45 -27.63 -5.72
N TRP A 126 -4.58 -27.73 -4.73
CA TRP A 126 -3.82 -26.59 -4.20
C TRP A 126 -2.33 -26.76 -4.47
N LEU A 127 -1.68 -25.70 -4.93
CA LEU A 127 -0.24 -25.63 -5.07
C LEU A 127 0.38 -25.25 -3.71
N VAL A 128 1.27 -26.08 -3.17
CA VAL A 128 2.04 -25.78 -1.96
C VAL A 128 3.47 -25.46 -2.35
N VAL A 129 3.84 -24.19 -2.23
CA VAL A 129 5.17 -23.66 -2.52
C VAL A 129 5.97 -23.61 -1.23
N ARG A 130 7.11 -24.29 -1.18
CA ARG A 130 7.98 -24.36 0.00
C ARG A 130 9.44 -24.07 -0.36
N PRO A 131 10.23 -23.52 0.57
CA PRO A 131 11.67 -23.45 0.39
C PRO A 131 12.26 -24.86 0.38
N GLN A 132 13.42 -25.04 -0.27
CA GLN A 132 14.21 -26.27 -0.19
C GLN A 132 14.76 -26.51 1.23
N THR A 133 14.99 -25.43 1.98
CA THR A 133 15.27 -25.47 3.42
C THR A 133 14.08 -26.12 4.14
N PRO A 134 14.30 -27.16 4.96
CA PRO A 134 13.20 -27.81 5.68
C PRO A 134 12.45 -26.83 6.57
N VAL A 135 11.14 -26.71 6.35
CA VAL A 135 10.22 -25.93 7.17
C VAL A 135 9.00 -26.77 7.54
N ASP A 136 8.48 -26.52 8.73
CA ASP A 136 7.26 -27.14 9.22
C ASP A 136 6.03 -26.61 8.46
N VAL A 137 5.38 -27.49 7.70
CA VAL A 137 4.16 -27.21 6.94
C VAL A 137 2.93 -27.83 7.58
N LEU A 138 1.75 -27.27 7.33
CA LEU A 138 0.51 -27.85 7.86
C LEU A 138 0.08 -29.05 7.00
N PRO A 139 -0.23 -30.19 7.63
CA PRO A 139 -0.72 -31.36 6.91
C PRO A 139 -2.19 -31.19 6.49
N ASP A 140 -2.58 -31.90 5.43
CA ASP A 140 -3.97 -32.14 5.04
C ASP A 140 -4.85 -30.88 4.85
N LEU A 141 -4.28 -29.75 4.40
CA LEU A 141 -5.06 -28.53 4.19
C LEU A 141 -6.09 -28.67 3.06
N ALA A 142 -5.76 -29.34 1.96
CA ALA A 142 -6.60 -29.46 0.77
C ALA A 142 -6.98 -30.91 0.44
N GLU A 143 -7.98 -31.09 -0.43
CA GLU A 143 -8.36 -32.39 -0.99
C GLU A 143 -7.21 -32.99 -1.82
N ARG A 144 -6.53 -32.16 -2.61
CA ARG A 144 -5.36 -32.53 -3.41
C ARG A 144 -4.31 -31.44 -3.29
N THR A 145 -3.05 -31.85 -3.16
CA THR A 145 -1.90 -30.95 -3.09
C THR A 145 -0.89 -31.30 -4.18
N VAL A 146 -0.39 -30.28 -4.87
CA VAL A 146 0.80 -30.36 -5.73
C VAL A 146 1.89 -29.56 -5.03
N GLU A 147 3.05 -30.16 -4.82
CA GLU A 147 4.16 -29.47 -4.16
C GLU A 147 5.13 -28.86 -5.17
N LEU A 148 5.58 -27.65 -4.88
CA LEU A 148 6.64 -26.95 -5.59
C LEU A 148 7.74 -26.58 -4.59
N SER A 149 8.95 -27.08 -4.83
CA SER A 149 10.12 -26.79 -4.01
C SER A 149 10.98 -25.72 -4.69
N VAL A 150 11.22 -24.62 -4.00
CA VAL A 150 11.93 -23.44 -4.53
C VAL A 150 13.24 -23.26 -3.78
N ASP A 151 14.34 -23.11 -4.50
CA ASP A 151 15.59 -22.64 -3.90
C ASP A 151 15.47 -21.14 -3.62
N ALA A 152 15.04 -20.79 -2.41
CA ALA A 152 14.75 -19.41 -2.04
C ALA A 152 15.98 -18.47 -2.09
N ALA A 153 17.21 -19.02 -2.13
CA ALA A 153 18.43 -18.24 -2.21
C ALA A 153 18.79 -17.80 -3.64
N THR A 154 18.27 -18.49 -4.66
CA THR A 154 18.62 -18.23 -6.07
C THR A 154 17.41 -18.04 -6.98
N ALA A 155 16.20 -18.31 -6.46
CA ALA A 155 14.99 -18.24 -7.26
C ALA A 155 14.70 -16.83 -7.77
N ASP A 156 14.39 -16.76 -9.05
CA ASP A 156 13.92 -15.57 -9.74
C ASP A 156 12.55 -15.83 -10.38
N ARG A 157 11.97 -14.76 -10.94
CA ARG A 157 10.64 -14.84 -11.59
C ARG A 157 10.61 -15.86 -12.74
N THR A 158 11.70 -16.01 -13.48
CA THR A 158 11.76 -16.86 -14.69
C THR A 158 11.82 -18.33 -14.31
N THR A 159 12.71 -18.68 -13.39
CA THR A 159 12.88 -20.05 -12.87
C THR A 159 11.62 -20.54 -12.17
N ILE A 160 10.93 -19.71 -11.38
CA ILE A 160 9.64 -20.08 -10.78
C ILE A 160 8.56 -20.22 -11.87
N ALA A 161 8.48 -19.32 -12.86
CA ALA A 161 7.49 -19.41 -13.93
C ALA A 161 7.66 -20.68 -14.78
N GLU A 162 8.90 -21.09 -15.07
CA GLU A 162 9.18 -22.36 -15.76
C GLU A 162 8.72 -23.58 -14.95
N GLN A 163 8.89 -23.55 -13.63
CA GLN A 163 8.39 -24.61 -12.76
C GLN A 163 6.85 -24.63 -12.69
N LEU A 164 6.21 -23.47 -12.78
CA LEU A 164 4.76 -23.34 -12.83
C LEU A 164 4.16 -23.85 -14.15
N ALA A 165 4.89 -23.85 -15.25
CA ALA A 165 4.40 -24.32 -16.56
C ALA A 165 3.98 -25.80 -16.58
N GLY A 166 4.44 -26.60 -15.60
CA GLY A 166 4.02 -28.00 -15.41
C GLY A 166 2.85 -28.20 -14.43
N VAL A 167 2.42 -27.13 -13.74
CA VAL A 167 1.29 -27.14 -12.82
C VAL A 167 0.03 -26.87 -13.66
N GLY A 168 -0.86 -27.86 -13.79
CA GLY A 168 -2.03 -27.73 -14.66
C GLY A 168 -2.92 -26.52 -14.31
N ASP A 169 -3.65 -26.03 -15.32
CA ASP A 169 -4.44 -24.78 -15.29
C ASP A 169 -5.55 -24.73 -14.20
N ASP A 170 -5.86 -25.86 -13.55
CA ASP A 170 -6.98 -26.04 -12.62
C ASP A 170 -6.58 -26.01 -11.12
N VAL A 171 -5.64 -25.15 -10.72
CA VAL A 171 -5.34 -24.94 -9.29
C VAL A 171 -6.36 -24.00 -8.64
N ALA A 172 -6.96 -24.45 -7.54
CA ALA A 172 -7.95 -23.69 -6.77
C ALA A 172 -7.34 -22.63 -5.84
N GLY A 173 -6.04 -22.74 -5.55
CA GLY A 173 -5.31 -21.81 -4.69
C GLY A 173 -3.84 -22.16 -4.56
N VAL A 174 -3.04 -21.20 -4.09
CA VAL A 174 -1.61 -21.34 -3.84
C VAL A 174 -1.34 -21.06 -2.36
N ILE A 175 -0.63 -21.95 -1.69
CA ILE A 175 -0.15 -21.79 -0.31
C ILE A 175 1.37 -21.66 -0.36
N SER A 176 1.90 -20.54 0.10
CA SER A 176 3.33 -20.27 0.15
C SER A 176 3.85 -20.30 1.58
N TYR A 177 4.83 -21.17 1.83
CA TYR A 177 5.62 -21.24 3.05
C TYR A 177 7.01 -20.60 2.89
N LEU A 178 7.27 -19.88 1.79
CA LEU A 178 8.57 -19.27 1.50
C LEU A 178 9.01 -18.31 2.60
N ALA A 179 8.07 -17.56 3.19
CA ALA A 179 8.35 -16.62 4.26
C ALA A 179 8.93 -17.26 5.54
N LEU A 180 8.82 -18.59 5.70
CA LEU A 180 9.40 -19.32 6.83
C LEU A 180 10.91 -19.47 6.73
N ASP A 181 11.51 -19.28 5.54
CA ASP A 181 12.96 -19.15 5.42
C ASP A 181 13.39 -17.72 5.76
N ASP A 182 13.82 -17.54 7.00
CA ASP A 182 14.27 -16.26 7.55
C ASP A 182 15.77 -16.01 7.39
N SER A 183 16.47 -16.89 6.66
CA SER A 183 17.88 -16.76 6.36
C SER A 183 18.17 -15.45 5.59
N PRO A 184 19.28 -14.75 5.89
CA PRO A 184 19.68 -13.58 5.10
C PRO A 184 19.93 -13.95 3.64
N HIS A 185 19.45 -13.12 2.71
CA HIS A 185 19.72 -13.31 1.29
C HIS A 185 21.22 -13.12 1.00
N PRO A 186 21.86 -13.99 0.19
CA PRO A 186 23.31 -13.96 -0.05
C PRO A 186 23.79 -12.62 -0.63
N ASP A 187 23.08 -12.07 -1.61
CA ASP A 187 23.46 -10.82 -2.28
C ASP A 187 22.85 -9.56 -1.64
N HIS A 188 21.82 -9.74 -0.80
CA HIS A 188 21.03 -8.64 -0.22
C HIS A 188 20.73 -8.90 1.26
N PRO A 189 21.72 -8.84 2.16
CA PRO A 189 21.58 -9.30 3.55
C PRO A 189 20.50 -8.60 4.39
N ALA A 190 20.03 -7.42 3.96
CA ALA A 190 18.92 -6.71 4.58
C ALA A 190 17.54 -7.35 4.32
N MET A 191 17.47 -8.30 3.39
CA MET A 191 16.28 -9.08 3.05
C MET A 191 16.50 -10.55 3.44
N THR A 192 15.40 -11.26 3.69
CA THR A 192 15.46 -12.72 3.81
C THR A 192 15.32 -13.38 2.44
N THR A 193 15.86 -14.59 2.29
CA THR A 193 15.62 -15.45 1.12
C THR A 193 14.12 -15.67 0.90
N GLY A 194 13.36 -15.90 1.98
CA GLY A 194 11.90 -16.04 1.93
C GLY A 194 11.17 -14.82 1.37
N LEU A 195 11.62 -13.60 1.70
CA LEU A 195 11.05 -12.37 1.15
C LEU A 195 11.35 -12.23 -0.35
N ALA A 196 12.61 -12.44 -0.75
CA ALA A 196 13.02 -12.37 -2.15
C ALA A 196 12.25 -13.38 -3.02
N ALA A 197 12.17 -14.64 -2.56
CA ALA A 197 11.42 -15.69 -3.23
C ALA A 197 9.90 -15.40 -3.26
N THR A 198 9.35 -14.72 -2.26
CA THR A 198 7.93 -14.29 -2.27
C THR A 198 7.67 -13.21 -3.33
N VAL A 199 8.59 -12.24 -3.50
CA VAL A 199 8.50 -11.26 -4.60
C VAL A 199 8.52 -11.96 -5.95
N ALA A 200 9.48 -12.86 -6.15
CA ALA A 200 9.61 -13.65 -7.37
C ALA A 200 8.36 -14.51 -7.64
N LEU A 201 7.78 -15.14 -6.61
CA LEU A 201 6.56 -15.96 -6.74
C LEU A 201 5.36 -15.12 -7.20
N VAL A 202 5.15 -13.93 -6.62
CA VAL A 202 4.03 -13.05 -7.00
C VAL A 202 4.14 -12.65 -8.48
N GLN A 203 5.35 -12.33 -8.94
CA GLN A 203 5.64 -11.99 -10.33
C GLN A 203 5.44 -13.21 -11.24
N ALA A 204 6.01 -14.36 -10.88
CA ALA A 204 5.94 -15.59 -11.66
C ALA A 204 4.51 -16.12 -11.84
N LEU A 205 3.66 -16.02 -10.82
CA LEU A 205 2.23 -16.34 -10.93
C LEU A 205 1.53 -15.45 -11.96
N GLY A 206 2.00 -14.21 -12.14
CA GLY A 206 1.46 -13.26 -13.11
C GLY A 206 1.94 -13.59 -14.52
N ASP A 207 3.25 -13.82 -14.65
CA ASP A 207 3.90 -14.21 -15.91
C ASP A 207 3.32 -15.53 -16.45
N ALA A 208 3.03 -16.49 -15.59
CA ALA A 208 2.44 -17.78 -15.94
C ALA A 208 0.90 -17.74 -16.10
N GLY A 209 0.25 -16.60 -15.82
CA GLY A 209 -1.20 -16.45 -15.96
C GLY A 209 -2.02 -17.28 -14.97
N VAL A 210 -1.45 -17.65 -13.81
CA VAL A 210 -2.14 -18.45 -12.78
C VAL A 210 -3.15 -17.56 -12.04
N PRO A 211 -4.47 -17.78 -12.17
CA PRO A 211 -5.48 -16.90 -11.58
C PRO A 211 -5.77 -17.22 -10.10
N ALA A 212 -5.15 -18.28 -9.56
CA ALA A 212 -5.47 -18.80 -8.25
C ALA A 212 -5.02 -17.88 -7.10
N PRO A 213 -5.79 -17.77 -6.00
CA PRO A 213 -5.47 -16.91 -4.87
C PRO A 213 -4.24 -17.43 -4.10
N LEU A 214 -3.26 -16.54 -3.89
CA LEU A 214 -2.05 -16.78 -3.09
C LEU A 214 -2.29 -16.50 -1.61
N TRP A 215 -1.98 -17.47 -0.77
CA TRP A 215 -1.93 -17.38 0.68
C TRP A 215 -0.49 -17.51 1.18
N CYS A 216 0.04 -16.49 1.86
CA CYS A 216 1.38 -16.51 2.42
C CYS A 216 1.35 -16.81 3.92
N PHE A 217 2.15 -17.79 4.35
CA PHE A 217 2.21 -18.24 5.73
C PHE A 217 3.49 -17.74 6.40
N THR A 218 3.33 -17.13 7.58
CA THR A 218 4.42 -16.76 8.49
C THR A 218 4.30 -17.50 9.81
N ARG A 219 5.29 -17.38 10.70
CA ARG A 219 5.29 -17.95 12.04
C ARG A 219 5.74 -16.92 13.07
N SER A 220 4.84 -16.60 14.01
CA SER A 220 5.08 -15.61 15.07
C SER A 220 5.69 -14.30 14.55
N ALA A 221 5.21 -13.86 13.38
CA ALA A 221 5.58 -12.59 12.74
C ALA A 221 4.66 -11.43 13.16
N VAL A 222 3.58 -11.74 13.90
CA VAL A 222 2.66 -10.77 14.49
C VAL A 222 2.38 -11.13 15.95
N SER A 223 1.91 -10.17 16.72
CA SER A 223 1.42 -10.39 18.09
C SER A 223 -0.08 -10.09 18.15
N THR A 224 -0.87 -11.05 18.65
CA THR A 224 -2.30 -10.85 18.92
C THR A 224 -2.58 -10.17 20.26
N GLY A 225 -1.54 -9.95 21.08
CA GLY A 225 -1.64 -9.30 22.39
C GLY A 225 -0.45 -9.60 23.30
N PRO A 226 -0.40 -9.04 24.52
CA PRO A 226 0.80 -9.08 25.38
C PRO A 226 1.31 -10.47 25.77
N ALA A 227 0.45 -11.50 25.74
CA ALA A 227 0.83 -12.89 26.02
C ALA A 227 1.35 -13.64 24.78
N ASP A 228 1.17 -13.07 23.59
CA ASP A 228 1.59 -13.63 22.31
C ASP A 228 2.89 -12.94 21.86
N ARG A 229 4.03 -13.54 22.21
CA ARG A 229 5.33 -12.98 21.89
C ARG A 229 5.61 -13.12 20.40
N LEU A 230 5.96 -12.00 19.76
CA LEU A 230 6.51 -11.98 18.41
C LEU A 230 7.97 -12.47 18.43
N CYS A 231 8.29 -13.44 17.58
CA CYS A 231 9.60 -14.08 17.53
C CYS A 231 10.35 -13.82 16.22
N SER A 232 9.64 -13.49 15.14
CA SER A 232 10.19 -13.45 13.78
C SER A 232 9.91 -12.10 13.11
N PRO A 233 10.52 -10.98 13.55
CA PRO A 233 10.24 -9.65 12.98
C PRO A 233 10.59 -9.55 11.49
N THR A 234 11.58 -10.32 11.03
CA THR A 234 11.98 -10.40 9.62
C THR A 234 10.84 -10.88 8.72
N GLN A 235 9.99 -11.80 9.19
CA GLN A 235 8.84 -12.31 8.44
C GLN A 235 7.69 -11.30 8.33
N ALA A 236 7.65 -10.26 9.18
CA ALA A 236 6.68 -9.17 9.05
C ALA A 236 6.86 -8.36 7.75
N GLN A 237 8.01 -8.46 7.10
CA GLN A 237 8.23 -7.89 5.76
C GLN A 237 7.25 -8.47 4.72
N VAL A 238 6.96 -9.77 4.80
CA VAL A 238 5.98 -10.42 3.91
C VAL A 238 4.56 -9.92 4.18
N TRP A 239 4.25 -9.52 5.42
CA TRP A 239 2.98 -8.88 5.74
C TRP A 239 2.84 -7.51 5.08
N GLY A 240 3.91 -6.70 5.13
CA GLY A 240 3.96 -5.41 4.44
C GLY A 240 3.81 -5.56 2.93
N LEU A 241 4.57 -6.48 2.33
CA LEU A 241 4.47 -6.82 0.91
C LEU A 241 3.07 -7.31 0.54
N GLY A 242 2.52 -8.28 1.27
CA GLY A 242 1.25 -8.91 0.98
C GLY A 242 0.07 -7.93 0.96
N ARG A 243 0.08 -6.92 1.85
CA ARG A 243 -0.91 -5.83 1.80
C ARG A 243 -0.84 -5.01 0.52
N VAL A 244 0.34 -4.84 -0.07
CA VAL A 244 0.49 -4.17 -1.37
C VAL A 244 0.08 -5.10 -2.52
N VAL A 245 0.40 -6.40 -2.45
CA VAL A 245 -0.10 -7.40 -3.41
C VAL A 245 -1.63 -7.40 -3.46
N ALA A 246 -2.29 -7.30 -2.30
CA ALA A 246 -3.75 -7.21 -2.21
C ALA A 246 -4.34 -6.00 -2.95
N LEU A 247 -3.59 -4.90 -3.08
CA LEU A 247 -4.01 -3.68 -3.76
C LEU A 247 -3.69 -3.72 -5.27
N GLU A 248 -2.53 -4.27 -5.64
CA GLU A 248 -2.08 -4.33 -7.03
C GLU A 248 -2.67 -5.50 -7.81
N HIS A 249 -2.79 -6.66 -7.16
CA HIS A 249 -3.24 -7.93 -7.75
C HIS A 249 -4.35 -8.59 -6.91
N PRO A 250 -5.47 -7.88 -6.63
CA PRO A 250 -6.55 -8.38 -5.80
C PRO A 250 -7.18 -9.67 -6.32
N GLU A 251 -7.14 -9.89 -7.64
CA GLU A 251 -7.69 -11.07 -8.31
C GLU A 251 -6.93 -12.36 -8.02
N ARG A 252 -5.65 -12.26 -7.64
CA ARG A 252 -4.76 -13.41 -7.32
C ARG A 252 -4.33 -13.45 -5.86
N TRP A 253 -4.93 -12.61 -5.02
CA TRP A 253 -4.54 -12.52 -3.61
C TRP A 253 -5.57 -13.21 -2.70
N GLY A 254 -5.12 -14.24 -1.99
CA GLY A 254 -5.87 -14.88 -0.92
C GLY A 254 -5.74 -14.09 0.37
N GLY A 255 -4.55 -14.12 0.97
CA GLY A 255 -4.28 -13.45 2.25
C GLY A 255 -2.99 -13.87 2.94
N LEU A 256 -2.87 -13.46 4.20
CA LEU A 256 -1.76 -13.70 5.11
C LEU A 256 -2.24 -14.52 6.31
N VAL A 257 -1.47 -15.55 6.69
CA VAL A 257 -1.73 -16.38 7.86
C VAL A 257 -0.48 -16.46 8.73
N ASP A 258 -0.56 -15.99 9.97
CA ASP A 258 0.50 -16.18 10.95
C ASP A 258 0.22 -17.41 11.81
N LEU A 259 1.16 -18.34 11.84
CA LEU A 259 1.11 -19.56 12.63
C LEU A 259 1.74 -19.36 14.02
N PRO A 260 1.31 -20.16 15.02
CA PRO A 260 2.02 -20.20 16.30
C PRO A 260 3.40 -20.86 16.13
N VAL A 261 4.30 -20.64 17.10
CA VAL A 261 5.61 -21.33 17.15
C VAL A 261 5.41 -22.84 17.09
N GLU A 262 4.49 -23.34 17.92
CA GLU A 262 4.13 -24.75 18.05
C GLU A 262 2.79 -25.02 17.38
N ILE A 263 2.77 -25.91 16.39
CA ILE A 263 1.57 -26.28 15.65
C ILE A 263 0.83 -27.40 16.42
N ASP A 264 -0.35 -27.08 16.94
CA ASP A 264 -1.22 -28.06 17.57
C ASP A 264 -2.08 -28.84 16.54
N ALA A 265 -2.76 -29.89 17.00
CA ALA A 265 -3.63 -30.71 16.15
C ALA A 265 -4.85 -29.95 15.56
N ARG A 266 -5.23 -28.81 16.15
CA ARG A 266 -6.38 -27.99 15.72
C ARG A 266 -5.99 -26.88 14.74
N THR A 267 -4.70 -26.56 14.64
CA THR A 267 -4.18 -25.50 13.79
C THR A 267 -4.56 -25.69 12.32
N PRO A 268 -4.44 -26.91 11.71
CA PRO A 268 -4.92 -27.13 10.35
C PRO A 268 -6.43 -26.91 10.19
N ASP A 269 -7.27 -27.33 11.15
CA ASP A 269 -8.72 -27.12 11.11
C ASP A 269 -9.07 -25.64 11.10
N ARG A 270 -8.44 -24.85 11.98
CA ARG A 270 -8.66 -23.40 12.08
C ARG A 270 -8.28 -22.66 10.81
N VAL A 271 -7.15 -23.03 10.20
CA VAL A 271 -6.69 -22.47 8.92
C VAL A 271 -7.68 -22.79 7.80
N ARG A 272 -8.12 -24.05 7.69
CA ARG A 272 -9.11 -24.46 6.69
C ARG A 272 -10.43 -23.71 6.84
N ALA A 273 -10.92 -23.55 8.07
CA ALA A 273 -12.15 -22.81 8.34
C ALA A 273 -12.03 -21.34 7.91
N ALA A 274 -10.93 -20.68 8.28
CA ALA A 274 -10.71 -19.28 7.98
C ALA A 274 -10.59 -19.01 6.47
N ILE A 275 -9.82 -19.83 5.74
CA ILE A 275 -9.67 -19.69 4.28
C ILE A 275 -11.01 -19.96 3.56
N ARG A 276 -11.82 -20.92 4.02
CA ARG A 276 -13.11 -21.26 3.40
C ARG A 276 -14.21 -20.23 3.63
N GLU A 277 -14.26 -19.61 4.80
CA GLU A 277 -15.27 -18.58 5.11
C GLU A 277 -15.11 -17.35 4.22
N GLY A 278 -13.86 -17.00 3.88
CA GLY A 278 -13.55 -15.84 3.06
C GLY A 278 -13.84 -14.53 3.79
N GLY A 279 -13.65 -13.41 3.10
CA GLY A 279 -13.88 -12.06 3.64
C GLY A 279 -12.78 -11.52 4.56
N GLU A 280 -11.92 -12.40 5.10
CA GLU A 280 -10.74 -12.05 5.89
C GLU A 280 -9.47 -12.44 5.14
N ASP A 281 -8.48 -11.54 5.08
CA ASP A 281 -7.20 -11.78 4.39
C ASP A 281 -5.97 -11.54 5.27
N GLN A 282 -6.16 -11.29 6.56
CA GLN A 282 -5.10 -11.03 7.54
C GLN A 282 -5.42 -11.76 8.84
N LEU A 283 -4.87 -12.97 8.97
CA LEU A 283 -5.24 -13.95 9.99
C LEU A 283 -4.03 -14.29 10.89
N ALA A 284 -4.28 -14.47 12.18
CA ALA A 284 -3.34 -15.06 13.12
C ALA A 284 -4.00 -16.26 13.79
N VAL A 285 -3.41 -17.44 13.65
CA VAL A 285 -3.89 -18.66 14.28
C VAL A 285 -3.04 -18.91 15.53
N ARG A 286 -3.71 -19.18 16.64
CA ARG A 286 -3.10 -19.50 17.94
C ARG A 286 -3.82 -20.69 18.56
N GLU A 287 -3.26 -21.22 19.65
CA GLU A 287 -3.89 -22.28 20.44
C GLU A 287 -5.30 -21.88 20.91
N THR A 288 -5.49 -20.60 21.24
CA THR A 288 -6.76 -20.04 21.74
C THR A 288 -7.81 -19.82 20.65
N GLY A 289 -7.44 -19.85 19.37
CA GLY A 289 -8.35 -19.61 18.25
C GLY A 289 -7.73 -18.86 17.08
N THR A 290 -8.56 -18.47 16.13
CA THR A 290 -8.19 -17.60 15.01
C THR A 290 -8.50 -16.16 15.36
N TYR A 291 -7.61 -15.25 14.97
CA TYR A 291 -7.77 -13.81 15.14
C TYR A 291 -7.68 -13.10 13.80
N VAL A 292 -8.46 -12.04 13.65
CA VAL A 292 -8.52 -11.20 12.45
C VAL A 292 -7.98 -9.81 12.74
N ARG A 293 -7.24 -9.25 11.79
CA ARG A 293 -6.59 -7.94 11.94
C ARG A 293 -7.56 -6.79 11.67
N ARG A 294 -7.55 -5.77 12.54
CA ARG A 294 -8.41 -4.58 12.48
C ARG A 294 -7.64 -3.31 12.78
N LEU A 295 -8.00 -2.22 12.12
CA LEU A 295 -7.55 -0.89 12.46
C LEU A 295 -8.54 -0.25 13.42
N GLY A 296 -8.06 0.22 14.58
CA GLY A 296 -8.88 0.87 15.58
C GLY A 296 -8.29 2.20 16.03
N ARG A 297 -9.15 3.13 16.46
CA ARG A 297 -8.70 4.38 17.08
C ARG A 297 -8.10 4.13 18.45
N ILE A 298 -7.05 4.88 18.78
CA ILE A 298 -6.58 4.96 20.17
C ILE A 298 -7.45 6.01 20.88
N ALA A 299 -8.26 5.57 21.84
CA ALA A 299 -9.07 6.50 22.64
C ALA A 299 -8.16 7.50 23.37
N GLY A 300 -8.59 8.76 23.46
CA GLY A 300 -7.90 9.79 24.21
C GLY A 300 -7.75 9.39 25.69
N GLY A 301 -6.54 9.01 26.08
CA GLY A 301 -6.19 8.71 27.47
C GLY A 301 -6.03 9.97 28.33
N ALA A 302 -5.84 9.78 29.64
CA ALA A 302 -5.51 10.87 30.54
C ALA A 302 -4.28 11.66 30.04
N PRO A 303 -4.19 12.98 30.28
CA PRO A 303 -3.05 13.77 29.87
C PRO A 303 -1.75 13.18 30.44
N VAL A 304 -0.87 12.71 29.57
CA VAL A 304 0.45 12.20 29.95
C VAL A 304 1.47 13.32 29.73
N ARG A 305 2.46 13.44 30.61
CA ARG A 305 3.57 14.37 30.38
C ARG A 305 4.34 13.92 29.13
N PRO A 306 4.59 14.81 28.15
CA PRO A 306 5.39 14.49 26.98
C PRO A 306 6.79 14.07 27.39
N TRP A 307 7.37 13.11 26.66
CA TRP A 307 8.77 12.73 26.83
C TRP A 307 9.69 13.94 26.59
N ARG A 308 10.68 14.11 27.48
CA ARG A 308 11.78 15.06 27.33
C ARG A 308 13.09 14.28 27.31
N PRO A 309 13.88 14.35 26.22
CA PRO A 309 15.13 13.63 26.11
C PRO A 309 16.14 14.14 27.14
N ARG A 310 16.89 13.25 27.77
CA ARG A 310 18.05 13.59 28.62
C ARG A 310 19.33 13.09 27.98
N GLY A 311 20.46 13.76 28.18
CA GLY A 311 21.74 13.35 27.62
C GLY A 311 21.83 13.46 26.08
N THR A 312 22.37 12.42 25.43
CA THR A 312 22.65 12.41 23.99
C THR A 312 21.54 11.71 23.20
N VAL A 313 20.95 12.41 22.23
CA VAL A 313 20.02 11.79 21.26
C VAL A 313 20.69 11.60 19.91
N LEU A 314 20.69 10.37 19.40
CA LEU A 314 21.13 10.03 18.06
C LEU A 314 19.96 10.07 17.08
N VAL A 315 20.02 10.92 16.06
CA VAL A 315 19.02 10.98 14.98
C VAL A 315 19.65 10.47 13.69
N THR A 316 19.28 9.25 13.28
CA THR A 316 19.74 8.70 12.00
C THR A 316 18.89 9.20 10.85
N GLY A 317 19.51 9.47 9.70
CA GLY A 317 18.86 10.28 8.66
C GLY A 317 18.68 11.74 9.10
N GLY A 318 19.45 12.21 10.09
CA GLY A 318 19.25 13.49 10.79
C GLY A 318 19.41 14.73 9.90
N THR A 319 20.05 14.59 8.74
CA THR A 319 20.15 15.67 7.73
C THR A 319 19.09 15.57 6.63
N GLY A 320 18.19 14.57 6.67
CA GLY A 320 17.02 14.45 5.80
C GLY A 320 15.83 15.26 6.31
N ALA A 321 14.83 15.52 5.47
CA ALA A 321 13.71 16.42 5.77
C ALA A 321 13.07 16.18 7.15
N LEU A 322 12.64 14.94 7.44
CA LEU A 322 12.05 14.57 8.72
C LEU A 322 13.04 14.66 9.88
N GLY A 323 14.27 14.17 9.69
CA GLY A 323 15.33 14.20 10.71
C GLY A 323 15.64 15.62 11.19
N ARG A 324 15.62 16.61 10.30
CA ARG A 324 15.83 18.03 10.65
C ARG A 324 14.71 18.58 11.53
N GLN A 325 13.45 18.28 11.19
CA GLN A 325 12.31 18.73 11.97
C GLN A 325 12.30 18.11 13.36
N VAL A 326 12.61 16.82 13.45
CA VAL A 326 12.80 16.12 14.72
C VAL A 326 13.92 16.75 15.53
N ALA A 327 15.08 17.02 14.92
CA ALA A 327 16.22 17.63 15.60
C ALA A 327 15.88 19.02 16.19
N ARG A 328 15.18 19.88 15.43
CA ARG A 328 14.71 21.19 15.90
C ARG A 328 13.79 21.06 17.11
N LYS A 329 12.84 20.14 17.05
CA LYS A 329 11.90 19.95 18.16
C LYS A 329 12.58 19.36 19.39
N LEU A 330 13.50 18.40 19.23
CA LEU A 330 14.27 17.85 20.34
C LEU A 330 15.14 18.93 21.01
N ALA A 331 15.74 19.85 20.23
CA ALA A 331 16.45 21.00 20.78
C ALA A 331 15.52 21.92 21.59
N ALA A 332 14.34 22.25 21.05
CA ALA A 332 13.35 23.06 21.75
C ALA A 332 12.81 22.40 23.04
N GLU A 333 12.76 21.07 23.11
CA GLU A 333 12.33 20.33 24.31
C GLU A 333 13.45 20.13 25.35
N GLY A 334 14.68 20.56 25.03
CA GLY A 334 15.82 20.63 25.95
C GLY A 334 16.84 19.50 25.84
N ALA A 335 17.00 18.88 24.66
CA ALA A 335 18.09 17.93 24.43
C ALA A 335 19.46 18.59 24.68
N GLU A 336 20.33 17.93 25.46
CA GLU A 336 21.67 18.47 25.79
C GLU A 336 22.64 18.31 24.63
N ARG A 337 22.59 17.14 23.96
CA ARG A 337 23.42 16.81 22.81
C ARG A 337 22.63 16.10 21.72
N LEU A 338 22.81 16.54 20.48
CA LEU A 338 22.26 15.90 19.29
C LEU A 338 23.38 15.37 18.40
N VAL A 339 23.31 14.10 18.05
CA VAL A 339 24.17 13.47 17.03
C VAL A 339 23.30 13.20 15.81
N LEU A 340 23.54 13.93 14.73
CA LEU A 340 22.80 13.81 13.47
C LEU A 340 23.64 13.02 12.48
N THR A 341 23.13 11.89 12.00
CA THR A 341 23.88 11.05 11.05
C THR A 341 23.22 10.95 9.70
N SER A 342 24.06 10.91 8.68
CA SER A 342 23.68 10.51 7.33
C SER A 342 24.92 10.07 6.57
N ARG A 343 24.77 9.45 5.40
CA ARG A 343 25.90 9.09 4.53
C ARG A 343 26.75 10.30 4.13
N GLN A 344 26.13 11.47 3.97
CA GLN A 344 26.81 12.70 3.57
C GLN A 344 27.37 13.50 4.76
N GLY A 345 26.88 13.25 5.98
CA GLY A 345 27.30 13.98 7.18
C GLY A 345 27.19 15.50 7.01
N SER A 346 28.26 16.22 7.35
CA SER A 346 28.35 17.69 7.22
C SER A 346 28.31 18.18 5.77
N ALA A 347 28.62 17.33 4.78
CA ALA A 347 28.51 17.68 3.37
C ALA A 347 27.07 17.65 2.85
N ALA A 348 26.09 17.24 3.66
CA ALA A 348 24.68 17.25 3.26
C ALA A 348 24.19 18.70 3.07
N PRO A 349 23.39 19.00 2.03
CA PRO A 349 22.86 20.34 1.79
C PRO A 349 22.14 20.90 3.02
N GLY A 350 22.49 22.10 3.48
CA GLY A 350 21.85 22.73 4.64
C GLY A 350 22.35 22.22 6.01
N ALA A 351 23.32 21.29 6.08
CA ALA A 351 23.75 20.67 7.34
C ALA A 351 24.44 21.65 8.29
N GLU A 352 25.33 22.50 7.78
CA GLU A 352 26.02 23.50 8.58
C GLU A 352 25.05 24.56 9.14
N GLU A 353 24.10 25.02 8.34
CA GLU A 353 23.05 25.95 8.77
C GLU A 353 22.19 25.36 9.88
N LEU A 354 21.82 24.08 9.76
CA LEU A 354 21.08 23.37 10.80
C LEU A 354 21.91 23.24 12.08
N ALA A 355 23.20 22.90 11.99
CA ALA A 355 24.05 22.81 13.16
C ALA A 355 24.14 24.16 13.90
N ALA A 356 24.31 25.26 13.16
CA ALA A 356 24.35 26.60 13.72
C ALA A 356 23.00 27.01 14.36
N GLU A 357 21.89 26.69 13.70
CA GLU A 357 20.52 26.94 14.21
C GLU A 357 20.28 26.23 15.56
N LEU A 358 20.64 24.95 15.65
CA LEU A 358 20.47 24.15 16.86
C LEU A 358 21.46 24.56 17.97
N ALA A 359 22.70 24.91 17.61
CA ALA A 359 23.69 25.40 18.56
C ALA A 359 23.28 26.76 19.17
N ALA A 360 22.60 27.62 18.41
CA ALA A 360 22.05 28.88 18.92
C ALA A 360 20.97 28.69 20.00
N GLN A 361 20.36 27.50 20.08
CA GLN A 361 19.42 27.12 21.14
C GLN A 361 20.12 26.53 22.38
N GLY A 362 21.45 26.50 22.40
CA GLY A 362 22.25 25.99 23.52
C GLY A 362 22.52 24.49 23.48
N VAL A 363 22.24 23.82 22.36
CA VAL A 363 22.44 22.37 22.20
C VAL A 363 23.80 22.06 21.60
N THR A 364 24.49 21.03 22.13
CA THR A 364 25.72 20.54 21.51
C THR A 364 25.37 19.67 20.30
N VAL A 365 25.81 20.05 19.10
CA VAL A 365 25.46 19.31 17.86
C VAL A 365 26.70 18.66 17.26
N THR A 366 26.59 17.40 16.90
CA THR A 366 27.57 16.67 16.08
C THR A 366 26.89 16.16 14.83
N ILE A 367 27.42 16.50 13.65
CA ILE A 367 26.96 15.92 12.39
C ILE A 367 28.01 14.93 11.91
N ALA A 368 27.66 13.64 11.89
CA ALA A 368 28.57 12.57 11.52
C ALA A 368 28.19 11.94 10.18
N ALA A 369 29.21 11.72 9.34
CA ALA A 369 29.08 10.88 8.15
C ALA A 369 29.09 9.42 8.59
N CYS A 370 27.93 8.76 8.57
CA CYS A 370 27.78 7.37 8.97
C CYS A 370 26.68 6.73 8.14
N ASP A 371 26.98 5.60 7.49
CA ASP A 371 25.95 4.72 6.97
C ASP A 371 25.44 3.84 8.11
N VAL A 372 24.14 3.86 8.38
CA VAL A 372 23.54 3.04 9.44
C VAL A 372 23.50 1.56 9.09
N ALA A 373 23.60 1.21 7.80
CA ALA A 373 23.72 -0.18 7.37
C ALA A 373 25.11 -0.75 7.63
N ASP A 374 26.14 0.10 7.79
CA ASP A 374 27.48 -0.31 8.23
C ASP A 374 27.51 -0.48 9.75
N ARG A 375 27.53 -1.74 10.18
CA ARG A 375 27.53 -2.10 11.61
C ARG A 375 28.76 -1.59 12.35
N VAL A 376 29.93 -1.58 11.72
CA VAL A 376 31.19 -1.18 12.37
C VAL A 376 31.19 0.33 12.58
N ALA A 377 30.88 1.09 11.52
CA ALA A 377 30.79 2.54 11.60
C ALA A 377 29.74 3.00 12.64
N LEU A 378 28.57 2.35 12.66
CA LEU A 378 27.52 2.66 13.63
C LEU A 378 27.92 2.28 15.06
N SER A 379 28.63 1.16 15.24
CA SER A 379 29.16 0.75 16.54
C SER A 379 30.16 1.75 17.10
N ASP A 380 31.09 2.22 16.27
CA ASP A 380 32.09 3.22 16.67
C ASP A 380 31.41 4.54 17.10
N LEU A 381 30.42 5.00 16.33
CA LEU A 381 29.66 6.19 16.65
C LEU A 381 28.86 6.07 17.96
N ILE A 382 28.20 4.93 18.18
CA ILE A 382 27.47 4.66 19.43
C ILE A 382 28.44 4.61 20.61
N GLY A 383 29.61 4.00 20.45
CA GLY A 383 30.66 3.94 21.46
C GLY A 383 31.22 5.32 21.83
N GLU A 384 31.43 6.19 20.84
CA GLU A 384 31.94 7.54 21.05
C GLU A 384 30.95 8.45 21.80
N HIS A 385 29.66 8.37 21.47
CA HIS A 385 28.68 9.34 21.94
C HIS A 385 27.71 8.82 23.01
N SER A 386 27.62 7.50 23.19
CA SER A 386 26.79 6.82 24.19
C SER A 386 25.34 7.38 24.27
N PRO A 387 24.54 7.26 23.18
CA PRO A 387 23.21 7.83 23.14
C PRO A 387 22.26 7.18 24.18
N THR A 388 21.49 8.01 24.86
CA THR A 388 20.41 7.62 25.78
C THR A 388 19.08 7.49 25.05
N ALA A 389 18.97 8.06 23.85
CA ALA A 389 17.83 7.84 22.97
C ALA A 389 18.24 7.83 21.51
N VAL A 390 17.52 7.06 20.69
CA VAL A 390 17.74 6.98 19.25
C VAL A 390 16.44 7.24 18.51
N VAL A 391 16.50 8.11 17.50
CA VAL A 391 15.41 8.34 16.56
C VAL A 391 15.85 7.90 15.17
N HIS A 392 15.27 6.80 14.69
CA HIS A 392 15.62 6.19 13.42
C HIS A 392 14.74 6.71 12.29
N THR A 393 15.20 7.75 11.59
CA THR A 393 14.50 8.34 10.43
C THR A 393 15.11 7.96 9.08
N ALA A 394 16.18 7.16 9.09
CA ALA A 394 16.85 6.73 7.86
C ALA A 394 15.93 5.85 7.01
N GLY A 395 15.82 6.19 5.73
CA GLY A 395 15.01 5.45 4.79
C GLY A 395 14.82 6.24 3.50
N VAL A 396 14.49 5.51 2.44
CA VAL A 396 14.10 6.08 1.16
C VAL A 396 12.76 5.47 0.75
N GLY A 397 11.94 6.26 0.08
CA GLY A 397 10.69 5.81 -0.52
C GLY A 397 10.85 5.76 -2.03
N ARG A 398 10.33 4.72 -2.66
CA ARG A 398 10.20 4.63 -4.11
C ARG A 398 8.85 4.04 -4.46
N TYR A 399 8.24 4.58 -5.51
CA TYR A 399 7.02 4.04 -6.09
C TYR A 399 7.38 3.24 -7.34
N THR A 400 7.24 1.92 -7.25
CA THR A 400 7.42 0.98 -8.37
C THR A 400 6.39 -0.13 -8.21
N ALA A 401 5.63 -0.42 -9.26
CA ALA A 401 4.69 -1.54 -9.23
C ALA A 401 5.44 -2.87 -9.02
N LEU A 402 4.80 -3.82 -8.36
CA LEU A 402 5.42 -5.12 -8.05
C LEU A 402 5.81 -5.91 -9.31
N ALA A 403 5.07 -5.76 -10.40
CA ALA A 403 5.40 -6.39 -11.68
C ALA A 403 6.72 -5.86 -12.28
N ASP A 404 7.10 -4.62 -11.96
CA ASP A 404 8.23 -3.91 -12.58
C ASP A 404 9.44 -3.78 -11.66
N THR A 405 9.30 -4.14 -10.37
CA THR A 405 10.41 -4.04 -9.42
C THR A 405 11.41 -5.16 -9.63
N THR A 406 12.69 -4.80 -9.66
CA THR A 406 13.79 -5.76 -9.54
C THR A 406 14.11 -6.03 -8.08
N LEU A 407 14.82 -7.13 -7.79
CA LEU A 407 15.30 -7.41 -6.43
C LEU A 407 16.32 -6.37 -5.95
N ASP A 408 17.19 -5.87 -6.84
CA ASP A 408 18.12 -4.78 -6.53
C ASP A 408 17.39 -3.50 -6.11
N ASP A 409 16.36 -3.10 -6.88
CA ASP A 409 15.55 -1.92 -6.55
C ASP A 409 14.81 -2.10 -5.21
N PHE A 410 14.33 -3.32 -4.95
CA PHE A 410 13.64 -3.67 -3.71
C PHE A 410 14.62 -3.59 -2.52
N ALA A 411 15.79 -4.22 -2.64
CA ALA A 411 16.84 -4.22 -1.64
C ALA A 411 17.33 -2.80 -1.32
N ALA A 412 17.49 -1.95 -2.34
CA ALA A 412 17.91 -0.56 -2.18
C ALA A 412 16.94 0.26 -1.29
N VAL A 413 15.63 -0.01 -1.37
CA VAL A 413 14.61 0.65 -0.55
C VAL A 413 14.64 0.15 0.90
N ILE A 414 14.85 -1.16 1.08
CA ILE A 414 14.78 -1.81 2.39
C ILE A 414 16.06 -1.57 3.21
N THR A 415 17.23 -1.61 2.58
CA THR A 415 18.54 -1.70 3.27
C THR A 415 18.73 -0.63 4.33
N GLY A 416 18.58 0.65 3.99
CA GLY A 416 18.87 1.74 4.94
C GLY A 416 17.98 1.74 6.18
N LYS A 417 16.75 1.20 6.07
CA LYS A 417 15.76 1.18 7.14
C LYS A 417 15.82 -0.12 7.94
N VAL A 418 15.80 -1.28 7.26
CA VAL A 418 15.82 -2.59 7.93
C VAL A 418 17.21 -2.93 8.47
N GLN A 419 18.27 -2.81 7.67
CA GLN A 419 19.62 -3.11 8.16
C GLN A 419 20.05 -2.11 9.23
N GLY A 420 19.68 -0.83 9.08
CA GLY A 420 19.93 0.19 10.09
C GLY A 420 19.27 -0.15 11.43
N ALA A 421 17.99 -0.51 11.43
CA ALA A 421 17.29 -0.93 12.63
C ALA A 421 17.81 -2.25 13.21
N ALA A 422 18.18 -3.24 12.37
CA ALA A 422 18.80 -4.49 12.81
C ALA A 422 20.16 -4.25 13.49
N ASN A 423 20.98 -3.33 12.96
CA ASN A 423 22.23 -2.95 13.59
C ASN A 423 21.98 -2.26 14.95
N LEU A 424 21.01 -1.35 15.02
CA LEU A 424 20.62 -0.70 16.28
C LEU A 424 20.11 -1.71 17.32
N ASP A 425 19.36 -2.73 16.90
CA ASP A 425 18.87 -3.80 17.77
C ASP A 425 20.02 -4.48 18.54
N VAL A 426 21.09 -4.82 17.83
CA VAL A 426 22.25 -5.50 18.40
C VAL A 426 23.16 -4.56 19.17
N LEU A 427 23.29 -3.30 18.76
CA LEU A 427 24.25 -2.34 19.34
C LEU A 427 23.70 -1.59 20.57
N LEU A 428 22.38 -1.42 20.69
CA LEU A 428 21.76 -0.69 21.79
C LEU A 428 21.46 -1.62 22.98
N THR A 429 22.49 -1.83 23.81
CA THR A 429 22.44 -2.70 25.01
C THR A 429 22.61 -1.95 26.34
N GLY A 430 22.75 -0.63 26.31
CA GLY A 430 23.02 0.18 27.51
C GLY A 430 21.83 0.22 28.48
N PRO A 431 22.05 0.14 29.81
CA PRO A 431 20.98 0.16 30.81
C PRO A 431 20.27 1.52 30.92
N ASP A 432 20.90 2.59 30.45
CA ASP A 432 20.38 3.96 30.50
C ASP A 432 19.59 4.36 29.24
N LEU A 433 19.31 3.41 28.33
CA LEU A 433 18.54 3.68 27.12
C LEU A 433 17.09 4.01 27.49
N GLU A 434 16.63 5.22 27.14
CA GLU A 434 15.30 5.73 27.44
C GLU A 434 14.30 5.42 26.33
N ALA A 435 14.73 5.46 25.06
CA ALA A 435 13.85 5.26 23.92
C ALA A 435 14.61 4.91 22.63
N LEU A 436 14.08 3.94 21.89
CA LEU A 436 14.28 3.76 20.46
C LEU A 436 12.99 4.14 19.73
N VAL A 437 13.03 5.19 18.92
CA VAL A 437 11.88 5.65 18.11
C VAL A 437 12.14 5.28 16.65
N LEU A 438 11.34 4.36 16.11
CA LEU A 438 11.44 3.91 14.72
C LEU A 438 10.41 4.66 13.87
N PHE A 439 10.89 5.36 12.83
CA PHE A 439 9.99 6.03 11.89
C PHE A 439 9.54 5.04 10.84
N SER A 440 8.36 4.47 11.06
CA SER A 440 7.64 3.62 10.13
C SER A 440 6.73 4.47 9.22
N SER A 441 5.81 3.84 8.50
CA SER A 441 4.83 4.51 7.65
C SER A 441 3.51 3.76 7.64
N VAL A 442 2.40 4.48 7.43
CA VAL A 442 1.09 3.85 7.20
C VAL A 442 1.07 2.86 6.04
N ALA A 443 2.00 2.98 5.08
CA ALA A 443 2.21 1.98 4.02
C ALA A 443 2.56 0.60 4.60
N GLY A 444 3.32 0.55 5.70
CA GLY A 444 3.59 -0.69 6.45
C GLY A 444 2.38 -1.19 7.24
N VAL A 445 1.41 -0.33 7.55
CA VAL A 445 0.24 -0.65 8.40
C VAL A 445 -0.92 -1.20 7.58
N TRP A 446 -1.34 -0.51 6.51
CA TRP A 446 -2.48 -0.93 5.68
C TRP A 446 -2.13 -1.16 4.21
N GLY A 447 -0.92 -0.79 3.76
CA GLY A 447 -0.49 -0.95 2.37
C GLY A 447 -0.66 0.32 1.54
N SER A 448 0.14 0.45 0.48
CA SER A 448 -0.02 1.48 -0.55
C SER A 448 0.45 0.94 -1.89
N GLY A 449 -0.35 1.11 -2.93
CA GLY A 449 -0.02 0.63 -4.28
C GLY A 449 1.30 1.23 -4.77
N GLY A 450 2.14 0.41 -5.40
CA GLY A 450 3.48 0.78 -5.84
C GLY A 450 4.52 0.87 -4.72
N GLN A 451 4.18 0.53 -3.47
CA GLN A 451 5.09 0.66 -2.33
C GLN A 451 5.45 -0.68 -1.68
N GLY A 452 5.55 -1.77 -2.44
CA GLY A 452 5.82 -3.12 -1.91
C GLY A 452 7.04 -3.21 -1.00
N ALA A 453 8.19 -2.73 -1.47
CA ALA A 453 9.44 -2.71 -0.71
C ALA A 453 9.35 -1.80 0.53
N TYR A 454 8.75 -0.61 0.37
CA TYR A 454 8.62 0.35 1.45
C TYR A 454 7.66 -0.17 2.55
N ALA A 455 6.54 -0.78 2.17
CA ALA A 455 5.61 -1.41 3.11
C ALA A 455 6.27 -2.56 3.87
N ALA A 456 7.05 -3.41 3.18
CA ALA A 456 7.83 -4.48 3.80
C ALA A 456 8.80 -3.95 4.86
N ALA A 457 9.61 -2.93 4.51
CA ALA A 457 10.57 -2.34 5.45
C ALA A 457 9.89 -1.73 6.69
N ASN A 458 8.77 -1.04 6.51
CA ASN A 458 8.06 -0.39 7.62
C ASN A 458 7.35 -1.43 8.52
N ALA A 459 6.82 -2.51 7.95
CA ALA A 459 6.24 -3.60 8.73
C ALA A 459 7.28 -4.32 9.61
N TYR A 460 8.54 -4.42 9.15
CA TYR A 460 9.66 -4.91 9.98
C TYR A 460 9.89 -4.02 11.20
N LEU A 461 9.89 -2.69 11.03
CA LEU A 461 10.09 -1.77 12.15
C LEU A 461 8.99 -1.90 13.21
N ASP A 462 7.74 -2.07 12.77
CA ASP A 462 6.60 -2.28 13.67
C ASP A 462 6.80 -3.56 14.49
N ALA A 463 7.20 -4.66 13.83
CA ALA A 463 7.47 -5.94 14.49
C ALA A 463 8.69 -5.89 15.43
N LEU A 464 9.75 -5.15 15.06
CA LEU A 464 10.92 -4.97 15.92
C LEU A 464 10.56 -4.22 17.21
N ALA A 465 9.71 -3.20 17.13
CA ALA A 465 9.26 -2.47 18.32
C ALA A 465 8.38 -3.34 19.24
N GLU A 466 7.52 -4.21 18.68
CA GLU A 466 6.77 -5.22 19.44
C GLU A 466 7.72 -6.19 20.17
N GLN A 467 8.73 -6.70 19.47
CA GLN A 467 9.73 -7.60 20.06
C GLN A 467 10.51 -6.91 21.19
N TRP A 468 10.99 -5.69 20.98
CA TRP A 468 11.68 -4.90 22.01
C TRP A 468 10.83 -4.72 23.27
N ARG A 469 9.54 -4.40 23.11
CA ARG A 469 8.63 -4.26 24.25
C ARG A 469 8.39 -5.56 24.97
N ALA A 470 8.25 -6.68 24.25
CA ALA A 470 8.16 -8.00 24.84
C ALA A 470 9.42 -8.36 25.66
N ASP A 471 10.60 -7.86 25.25
CA ASP A 471 11.87 -8.01 25.94
C ASP A 471 12.11 -6.97 27.06
N GLY A 472 11.11 -6.12 27.35
CA GLY A 472 11.22 -5.08 28.37
C GLY A 472 12.10 -3.88 27.98
N ARG A 473 12.47 -3.76 26.70
CA ARG A 473 13.26 -2.66 26.16
C ARG A 473 12.36 -1.52 25.64
N PRO A 474 12.77 -0.25 25.77
CA PRO A 474 11.92 0.87 25.38
C PRO A 474 12.02 1.14 23.87
N ALA A 475 11.05 0.66 23.10
CA ALA A 475 10.91 0.99 21.67
C ALA A 475 9.52 1.49 21.31
N VAL A 476 9.41 2.33 20.29
CA VAL A 476 8.13 2.65 19.65
C VAL A 476 8.33 2.79 18.15
N SER A 477 7.51 2.09 17.37
CA SER A 477 7.39 2.30 15.94
C SER A 477 6.18 3.19 15.65
N ILE A 478 6.39 4.22 14.83
CA ILE A 478 5.33 5.15 14.45
C ILE A 478 5.10 5.08 12.94
N GLY A 479 3.95 4.51 12.56
CA GLY A 479 3.46 4.48 11.19
C GLY A 479 2.92 5.85 10.77
N TRP A 480 3.78 6.71 10.22
CA TRP A 480 3.39 8.07 9.82
C TRP A 480 2.58 8.12 8.52
N GLY A 481 1.54 8.95 8.51
CA GLY A 481 0.97 9.56 7.30
C GLY A 481 1.89 10.67 6.73
N PRO A 482 1.47 11.37 5.66
CA PRO A 482 2.30 12.42 5.05
C PRO A 482 2.51 13.61 6.01
N TRP A 483 3.70 14.20 5.97
CA TRP A 483 4.06 15.41 6.73
C TRP A 483 4.14 16.62 5.81
N ASP A 484 3.83 17.79 6.35
CA ASP A 484 4.15 19.08 5.72
C ASP A 484 5.64 19.40 5.85
N GLY A 485 6.13 20.28 4.97
CA GLY A 485 7.41 20.95 5.15
C GLY A 485 8.64 20.17 4.69
N GLY A 486 8.48 19.26 3.71
CA GLY A 486 9.61 18.62 3.06
C GLY A 486 9.55 17.09 2.99
N GLY A 487 10.19 16.50 1.98
CA GLY A 487 10.64 15.10 1.99
C GLY A 487 9.87 14.15 1.08
N MET A 488 9.67 12.90 1.52
CA MET A 488 9.08 11.83 0.68
C MET A 488 7.63 12.09 0.26
N ALA A 489 6.96 13.04 0.90
CA ALA A 489 5.57 13.43 0.61
C ALA A 489 5.48 14.82 -0.06
N ASP A 490 6.57 15.35 -0.62
CA ASP A 490 6.53 16.59 -1.41
C ASP A 490 6.11 16.36 -2.86
N GLY A 491 5.77 17.44 -3.55
CA GLY A 491 5.54 17.45 -4.99
C GLY A 491 4.32 16.63 -5.40
N SER A 492 4.43 15.91 -6.52
CA SER A 492 3.31 15.15 -7.08
C SER A 492 2.91 13.95 -6.23
N THR A 493 3.84 13.34 -5.48
CA THR A 493 3.56 12.28 -4.51
C THR A 493 2.62 12.78 -3.40
N GLY A 494 2.92 13.94 -2.81
CA GLY A 494 2.08 14.55 -1.79
C GLY A 494 0.67 14.88 -2.30
N GLU A 495 0.59 15.44 -3.50
CA GLU A 495 -0.69 15.77 -4.14
C GLU A 495 -1.51 14.50 -4.39
N HIS A 496 -0.89 13.41 -4.84
CA HIS A 496 -1.57 12.14 -5.02
C HIS A 496 -2.09 11.56 -3.70
N LEU A 497 -1.27 11.54 -2.64
CA LEU A 497 -1.72 11.05 -1.31
C LEU A 497 -2.88 11.89 -0.77
N ARG A 498 -2.83 13.21 -0.95
CA ARG A 498 -3.94 14.14 -0.62
C ARG A 498 -5.19 13.82 -1.43
N ARG A 499 -5.04 13.47 -2.71
CA ARG A 499 -6.14 13.02 -3.57
C ARG A 499 -6.73 11.67 -3.18
N GLN A 500 -5.98 10.84 -2.46
CA GLN A 500 -6.47 9.59 -1.88
C GLN A 500 -7.09 9.78 -0.48
N GLY A 501 -7.08 10.99 0.07
CA GLY A 501 -7.63 11.28 1.40
C GLY A 501 -6.62 11.26 2.55
N LEU A 502 -5.31 11.15 2.27
CA LEU A 502 -4.26 11.29 3.28
C LEU A 502 -3.78 12.74 3.32
N ARG A 503 -4.15 13.48 4.37
CA ARG A 503 -3.85 14.90 4.51
C ARG A 503 -2.46 15.08 5.13
N PRO A 504 -1.61 15.97 4.59
CA PRO A 504 -0.35 16.32 5.21
C PRO A 504 -0.55 16.85 6.63
N MET A 505 0.28 16.38 7.56
CA MET A 505 0.26 16.79 8.95
C MET A 505 1.31 17.87 9.21
N ALA A 506 0.91 18.92 9.91
CA ALA A 506 1.85 19.92 10.40
C ALA A 506 2.90 19.27 11.33
N VAL A 507 4.14 19.77 11.24
CA VAL A 507 5.31 19.24 11.96
C VAL A 507 5.12 19.23 13.47
N ASP A 508 4.70 20.35 14.06
CA ASP A 508 4.64 20.50 15.52
C ASP A 508 3.67 19.49 16.18
N PRO A 509 2.41 19.34 15.71
CA PRO A 509 1.52 18.29 16.19
C PRO A 509 2.05 16.87 15.98
N ALA A 510 2.70 16.61 14.85
CA ALA A 510 3.24 15.29 14.55
C ALA A 510 4.37 14.91 15.53
N VAL A 511 5.32 15.81 15.80
CA VAL A 511 6.37 15.54 16.79
C VAL A 511 5.80 15.47 18.22
N ALA A 512 4.75 16.22 18.54
CA ALA A 512 4.04 16.07 19.82
C ALA A 512 3.41 14.66 19.96
N ALA A 513 2.86 14.11 18.87
CA ALA A 513 2.37 12.73 18.82
C ALA A 513 3.49 11.71 19.10
N MET A 514 4.70 11.95 18.56
CA MET A 514 5.88 11.13 18.83
C MET A 514 6.25 11.13 20.31
N ALA A 515 6.39 12.31 20.92
CA ALA A 515 6.75 12.42 22.34
C ALA A 515 5.72 11.75 23.25
N ARG A 516 4.44 11.79 22.87
CA ARG A 516 3.36 11.08 23.56
C ARG A 516 3.46 9.56 23.39
N ALA A 517 3.73 9.07 22.18
CA ALA A 517 3.87 7.65 21.90
C ALA A 517 5.01 7.01 22.70
N VAL A 518 6.12 7.74 22.87
CA VAL A 518 7.23 7.32 23.74
C VAL A 518 6.77 7.12 25.19
N THR A 519 6.05 8.09 25.77
CA THR A 519 5.62 8.00 27.17
C THR A 519 4.52 6.97 27.40
N GLU A 520 3.57 6.81 26.46
CA GLU A 520 2.49 5.83 26.60
C GLU A 520 2.97 4.38 26.53
N GLY A 521 4.11 4.15 25.90
CA GLY A 521 4.76 2.85 25.88
C GLY A 521 4.11 1.82 24.95
N VAL A 522 3.27 2.27 24.01
CA VAL A 522 2.67 1.40 23.00
C VAL A 522 3.76 1.03 21.97
N PRO A 523 3.95 -0.27 21.64
CA PRO A 523 5.00 -0.72 20.72
C PRO A 523 4.84 -0.15 19.31
N ALA A 524 3.64 -0.18 18.73
CA ALA A 524 3.37 0.32 17.39
C ALA A 524 2.10 1.18 17.36
N VAL A 525 2.19 2.35 16.74
CA VAL A 525 1.07 3.29 16.56
C VAL A 525 1.11 3.87 15.15
N ALA A 526 -0.04 3.99 14.50
CA ALA A 526 -0.17 4.76 13.27
C ALA A 526 -0.64 6.18 13.61
N VAL A 527 0.00 7.19 13.01
CA VAL A 527 -0.35 8.60 13.18
C VAL A 527 -0.56 9.20 11.80
N ALA A 528 -1.81 9.49 11.44
CA ALA A 528 -2.18 10.04 10.15
C ALA A 528 -3.48 10.86 10.21
N ASP A 529 -3.51 11.98 9.49
CA ASP A 529 -4.74 12.71 9.22
C ASP A 529 -5.43 12.09 7.99
N VAL A 530 -6.50 11.34 8.24
CA VAL A 530 -7.20 10.55 7.22
C VAL A 530 -8.61 11.11 7.03
N ASP A 531 -8.90 11.50 5.80
CA ASP A 531 -10.23 11.76 5.30
C ASP A 531 -10.90 10.43 4.91
N TRP A 532 -11.56 9.78 5.88
CA TRP A 532 -12.16 8.46 5.68
C TRP A 532 -13.26 8.44 4.60
N GLU A 533 -13.96 9.56 4.39
CA GLU A 533 -14.98 9.68 3.34
C GLU A 533 -14.36 9.55 1.94
N ARG A 534 -13.11 10.00 1.78
CA ARG A 534 -12.37 9.91 0.53
C ARG A 534 -11.48 8.67 0.44
N PHE A 535 -10.83 8.31 1.54
CA PHE A 535 -9.87 7.22 1.61
C PHE A 535 -10.53 5.86 1.51
N ALA A 536 -11.60 5.59 2.26
CA ALA A 536 -12.19 4.26 2.29
C ALA A 536 -12.72 3.81 0.92
N PRO A 537 -13.50 4.61 0.16
CA PRO A 537 -13.97 4.19 -1.16
C PRO A 537 -12.83 3.95 -2.16
N THR A 538 -11.80 4.81 -2.14
CA THR A 538 -10.63 4.69 -3.01
C THR A 538 -9.81 3.44 -2.68
N PHE A 539 -9.56 3.21 -1.39
CA PHE A 539 -8.81 2.05 -0.92
C PHE A 539 -9.53 0.74 -1.20
N THR A 540 -10.87 0.74 -1.16
CA THR A 540 -11.68 -0.46 -1.41
C THR A 540 -12.16 -0.61 -2.85
N LEU A 541 -11.66 0.21 -3.79
CA LEU A 541 -12.16 0.28 -5.16
C LEU A 541 -12.11 -1.08 -5.89
N ARG A 542 -10.97 -1.79 -5.77
CA ARG A 542 -10.77 -3.10 -6.42
C ARG A 542 -10.97 -4.30 -5.49
N ARG A 543 -10.95 -4.09 -4.17
CA ARG A 543 -11.02 -5.14 -3.16
C ARG A 543 -11.59 -4.60 -1.86
N ARG A 544 -12.53 -5.33 -1.25
CA ARG A 544 -13.01 -5.00 0.10
C ARG A 544 -11.89 -5.12 1.13
N SER A 545 -11.94 -4.27 2.15
CA SER A 545 -10.96 -4.26 3.24
C SER A 545 -11.64 -4.46 4.58
N ALA A 546 -11.61 -5.69 5.11
CA ALA A 546 -12.11 -5.99 6.46
C ALA A 546 -11.32 -5.23 7.54
N LEU A 547 -10.06 -4.86 7.25
CA LEU A 547 -9.21 -4.06 8.13
C LEU A 547 -9.86 -2.74 8.58
N LEU A 548 -10.57 -2.07 7.68
CA LEU A 548 -11.21 -0.77 7.92
C LEU A 548 -12.65 -0.89 8.42
N GLY A 549 -13.25 -2.08 8.35
CA GLY A 549 -14.69 -2.29 8.53
C GLY A 549 -15.23 -1.92 9.91
N ASP A 550 -14.38 -1.92 10.93
CA ASP A 550 -14.77 -1.63 12.31
C ASP A 550 -14.56 -0.15 12.70
N LEU A 551 -14.04 0.68 11.78
CA LEU A 551 -13.90 2.11 12.04
C LEU A 551 -15.27 2.80 12.05
N PRO A 552 -15.58 3.65 13.05
CA PRO A 552 -16.86 4.33 13.13
C PRO A 552 -17.17 5.19 11.90
N GLU A 553 -16.17 5.90 11.37
CA GLU A 553 -16.31 6.76 10.20
C GLU A 553 -16.63 5.95 8.95
N VAL A 554 -15.97 4.79 8.79
CA VAL A 554 -16.19 3.90 7.64
C VAL A 554 -17.55 3.22 7.74
N THR A 555 -17.94 2.80 8.95
CA THR A 555 -19.27 2.23 9.20
C THR A 555 -20.39 3.24 8.91
N ALA A 556 -20.17 4.52 9.24
CA ALA A 556 -21.13 5.59 9.02
C ALA A 556 -21.36 5.93 7.54
N LEU A 557 -20.39 5.64 6.65
CA LEU A 557 -20.57 5.75 5.20
C LEU A 557 -21.56 4.71 4.63
N GLY A 558 -21.97 3.74 5.45
CA GLY A 558 -22.79 2.61 5.06
C GLY A 558 -21.95 1.44 4.56
N ALA A 559 -22.50 0.24 4.62
CA ALA A 559 -21.85 -0.91 4.03
C ALA A 559 -21.63 -0.63 2.52
N PRO A 560 -20.42 -0.86 1.98
CA PRO A 560 -20.27 -0.92 0.53
C PRO A 560 -21.31 -1.92 0.03
N GLY A 561 -21.97 -1.58 -1.08
CA GLY A 561 -22.97 -2.46 -1.70
C GLY A 561 -22.42 -3.88 -1.90
N PRO A 562 -23.30 -4.88 -2.14
CA PRO A 562 -22.86 -6.21 -2.56
C PRO A 562 -21.82 -6.06 -3.67
N GLU A 563 -20.88 -7.02 -3.77
CA GLU A 563 -19.89 -7.04 -4.85
C GLU A 563 -20.53 -6.59 -6.17
N PRO A 564 -19.81 -5.89 -7.07
CA PRO A 564 -20.16 -6.04 -8.46
C PRO A 564 -20.15 -7.55 -8.67
N ALA A 565 -21.33 -8.14 -8.86
CA ALA A 565 -21.46 -9.56 -9.01
C ALA A 565 -20.46 -10.02 -10.08
N ALA A 566 -20.02 -11.26 -10.01
CA ALA A 566 -19.37 -11.91 -11.16
C ALA A 566 -20.22 -11.83 -12.46
N ASP A 567 -21.46 -11.32 -12.36
CA ASP A 567 -22.41 -11.03 -13.44
C ASP A 567 -22.37 -9.59 -14.00
N THR A 568 -21.52 -8.67 -13.50
CA THR A 568 -21.23 -7.43 -14.24
C THR A 568 -20.31 -7.79 -15.39
N VAL A 569 -20.88 -7.85 -16.60
CA VAL A 569 -20.13 -8.05 -17.83
C VAL A 569 -19.05 -6.96 -17.90
N PRO A 570 -17.75 -7.31 -17.95
CA PRO A 570 -16.68 -6.32 -18.08
C PRO A 570 -16.98 -5.38 -19.25
N LEU A 571 -16.70 -4.08 -19.14
CA LEU A 571 -17.03 -3.12 -20.19
C LEU A 571 -16.49 -3.58 -21.56
N LEU A 572 -15.31 -4.21 -21.60
CA LEU A 572 -14.77 -4.81 -22.82
C LEU A 572 -15.69 -5.91 -23.42
N ALA A 573 -16.30 -6.76 -22.61
CA ALA A 573 -17.24 -7.77 -23.07
C ALA A 573 -18.58 -7.16 -23.53
N GLU A 574 -19.04 -6.04 -22.94
CA GLU A 574 -20.19 -5.30 -23.46
C GLU A 574 -19.90 -4.58 -24.79
N LEU A 575 -18.65 -4.15 -24.99
CA LEU A 575 -18.19 -3.45 -26.19
C LEU A 575 -17.97 -4.38 -27.38
N ALA A 576 -17.65 -5.65 -27.15
CA ALA A 576 -17.40 -6.64 -28.21
C ALA A 576 -18.58 -6.80 -29.19
N GLY A 577 -19.82 -6.55 -28.76
CA GLY A 577 -21.02 -6.61 -29.60
C GLY A 577 -21.41 -5.31 -30.30
N ARG A 578 -20.68 -4.21 -30.10
CA ARG A 578 -21.01 -2.87 -30.65
C ARG A 578 -20.23 -2.57 -31.93
N SER A 579 -20.68 -1.58 -32.71
CA SER A 579 -19.93 -1.15 -33.89
C SER A 579 -18.57 -0.54 -33.50
N PRO A 580 -17.54 -0.58 -34.37
CA PRO A 580 -16.23 0.01 -34.08
C PRO A 580 -16.30 1.50 -33.67
N SER A 581 -17.23 2.25 -34.26
CA SER A 581 -17.44 3.68 -33.94
C SER A 581 -18.04 3.91 -32.55
N GLU A 582 -18.81 2.95 -32.05
CA GLU A 582 -19.39 2.99 -30.71
C GLU A 582 -18.39 2.51 -29.66
N GLN A 583 -17.56 1.53 -30.00
CA GLN A 583 -16.42 1.10 -29.19
C GLN A 583 -15.44 2.27 -28.95
N ASP A 584 -15.01 2.95 -30.01
CA ASP A 584 -14.09 4.09 -29.92
C ASP A 584 -14.67 5.23 -29.07
N ARG A 585 -15.95 5.55 -29.26
CA ARG A 585 -16.62 6.62 -28.51
C ARG A 585 -16.69 6.30 -27.02
N GLU A 586 -17.03 5.07 -26.68
CA GLU A 586 -17.21 4.64 -25.30
C GLU A 586 -15.87 4.45 -24.58
N LEU A 587 -14.87 3.85 -25.23
CA LEU A 587 -13.52 3.77 -24.69
C LEU A 587 -12.93 5.16 -24.45
N LEU A 588 -13.08 6.08 -25.41
CA LEU A 588 -12.61 7.44 -25.24
C LEU A 588 -13.34 8.18 -24.12
N ARG A 589 -14.65 7.96 -23.96
CA ARG A 589 -15.42 8.52 -22.84
C ARG A 589 -14.87 8.03 -21.50
N VAL A 590 -14.66 6.72 -21.37
CA VAL A 590 -14.12 6.12 -20.13
C VAL A 590 -12.71 6.61 -19.83
N ILE A 591 -11.82 6.61 -20.83
CA ILE A 591 -10.46 7.13 -20.65
C ILE A 591 -10.49 8.59 -20.20
N ARG A 592 -11.29 9.45 -20.84
CA ARG A 592 -11.39 10.86 -20.45
C ARG A 592 -11.97 11.03 -19.04
N THR A 593 -12.90 10.18 -18.63
CA THR A 593 -13.40 10.16 -17.24
C THR A 593 -12.30 9.80 -16.26
N GLU A 594 -11.61 8.68 -16.47
CA GLU A 594 -10.54 8.26 -15.55
C GLU A 594 -9.38 9.25 -15.52
N VAL A 595 -9.02 9.83 -16.67
CA VAL A 595 -7.98 10.87 -16.76
C VAL A 595 -8.41 12.13 -16.00
N ALA A 596 -9.65 12.57 -16.16
CA ALA A 596 -10.17 13.70 -15.41
C ALA A 596 -10.15 13.44 -13.90
N GLU A 597 -10.50 12.24 -13.46
CA GLU A 597 -10.46 11.87 -12.05
C GLU A 597 -9.03 11.83 -11.50
N VAL A 598 -8.06 11.26 -12.23
CA VAL A 598 -6.65 11.20 -11.82
C VAL A 598 -6.02 12.60 -11.75
N LEU A 599 -6.34 13.47 -12.72
CA LEU A 599 -5.83 14.85 -12.77
C LEU A 599 -6.63 15.84 -11.90
N GLY A 600 -7.78 15.42 -11.35
CA GLY A 600 -8.65 16.29 -10.53
C GLY A 600 -9.44 17.32 -11.32
N HIS A 601 -9.73 17.06 -12.59
CA HIS A 601 -10.61 17.90 -13.41
C HIS A 601 -12.08 17.64 -13.07
N ALA A 602 -12.88 18.71 -13.03
CA ALA A 602 -14.31 18.63 -12.71
C ALA A 602 -15.16 17.98 -13.82
N SER A 603 -14.62 17.80 -15.03
CA SER A 603 -15.33 17.19 -16.15
C SER A 603 -14.36 16.44 -17.08
N PRO A 604 -14.76 15.27 -17.63
CA PRO A 604 -14.07 14.59 -18.71
C PRO A 604 -13.84 15.48 -19.95
N ASP A 605 -14.70 16.49 -20.15
CA ASP A 605 -14.59 17.39 -21.30
C ASP A 605 -13.38 18.33 -21.24
N ALA A 606 -12.80 18.52 -20.04
CA ALA A 606 -11.58 19.29 -19.86
C ALA A 606 -10.32 18.55 -20.36
N VAL A 607 -10.42 17.24 -20.61
CA VAL A 607 -9.30 16.41 -21.10
C VAL A 607 -9.29 16.44 -22.63
N ASP A 608 -8.23 16.97 -23.25
CA ASP A 608 -8.06 16.91 -24.70
C ASP A 608 -7.71 15.47 -25.13
N GLN A 609 -8.53 14.93 -26.04
CA GLN A 609 -8.38 13.60 -26.60
C GLN A 609 -7.08 13.37 -27.39
N SER A 610 -6.39 14.43 -27.83
CA SER A 610 -5.16 14.35 -28.63
C SER A 610 -3.92 14.90 -27.91
N GLN A 611 -4.09 15.44 -26.70
CA GLN A 611 -2.96 15.95 -25.92
C GLN A 611 -2.19 14.77 -25.30
N ALA A 612 -0.86 14.86 -25.32
CA ALA A 612 -0.02 13.86 -24.68
C ALA A 612 -0.21 13.90 -23.15
N PHE A 613 -0.29 12.74 -22.51
CA PHE A 613 -0.45 12.60 -21.07
C PHE A 613 0.62 13.37 -20.29
N ARG A 614 1.88 13.36 -20.76
CA ARG A 614 2.98 14.12 -20.15
C ARG A 614 2.70 15.63 -20.12
N ASP A 615 2.18 16.17 -21.22
CA ASP A 615 1.85 17.60 -21.34
C ASP A 615 0.59 17.95 -20.55
N ALA A 616 -0.28 16.97 -20.30
CA ALA A 616 -1.45 17.09 -19.44
C ALA A 616 -1.11 16.97 -17.94
N GLY A 617 0.16 16.72 -17.58
CA GLY A 617 0.62 16.65 -16.19
C GLY A 617 0.74 15.23 -15.61
N PHE A 618 0.75 14.20 -16.45
CA PHE A 618 1.07 12.85 -15.99
C PHE A 618 2.55 12.69 -15.68
N ASP A 619 2.81 12.05 -14.56
CA ASP A 619 4.08 11.51 -14.11
C ASP A 619 4.00 9.98 -13.96
N SER A 620 5.09 9.35 -13.51
CA SER A 620 5.15 7.89 -13.35
C SER A 620 4.10 7.34 -12.38
N LEU A 621 3.65 8.13 -11.41
CA LEU A 621 2.73 7.68 -10.36
C LEU A 621 1.27 7.80 -10.81
N THR A 622 0.90 8.92 -11.44
CA THR A 622 -0.42 9.13 -12.04
C THR A 622 -0.68 8.20 -13.24
N ALA A 623 0.37 7.82 -13.98
CA ALA A 623 0.27 6.81 -15.03
C ALA A 623 -0.10 5.41 -14.48
N ILE A 624 0.51 5.00 -13.36
CA ILE A 624 0.19 3.74 -12.68
C ILE A 624 -1.25 3.78 -12.14
N GLU A 625 -1.66 4.91 -11.57
CA GLU A 625 -3.04 5.10 -11.09
C GLU A 625 -4.06 4.95 -12.23
N LEU A 626 -3.87 5.66 -13.34
CA LEU A 626 -4.74 5.56 -14.51
C LEU A 626 -4.81 4.14 -15.05
N ARG A 627 -3.68 3.44 -15.16
CA ARG A 627 -3.62 2.03 -15.58
C ARG A 627 -4.47 1.16 -14.65
N ASN A 628 -4.31 1.30 -13.33
CA ASN A 628 -5.04 0.50 -12.35
C ASN A 628 -6.55 0.76 -12.38
N ARG A 629 -6.95 2.02 -12.55
CA ARG A 629 -8.37 2.41 -12.67
C ARG A 629 -8.98 1.89 -13.96
N LEU A 630 -8.31 2.07 -15.09
CA LEU A 630 -8.75 1.53 -16.37
C LEU A 630 -8.84 0.01 -16.34
N GLY A 631 -7.84 -0.67 -15.77
CA GLY A 631 -7.90 -2.12 -15.62
C GLY A 631 -9.09 -2.60 -14.78
N ALA A 632 -9.45 -1.84 -13.74
CA ALA A 632 -10.63 -2.12 -12.92
C ALA A 632 -11.96 -1.93 -13.68
N VAL A 633 -12.11 -0.81 -14.41
CA VAL A 633 -13.32 -0.51 -15.17
C VAL A 633 -13.50 -1.44 -16.37
N LEU A 634 -12.39 -1.79 -17.02
CA LEU A 634 -12.39 -2.64 -18.22
C LEU A 634 -12.39 -4.13 -17.90
N GLY A 635 -12.05 -4.51 -16.65
CA GLY A 635 -11.92 -5.89 -16.22
C GLY A 635 -10.75 -6.64 -16.87
N THR A 636 -9.66 -5.93 -17.20
CA THR A 636 -8.46 -6.51 -17.82
C THR A 636 -7.19 -6.02 -17.14
N SER A 637 -6.14 -6.85 -17.15
CA SER A 637 -4.79 -6.37 -16.86
C SER A 637 -4.26 -5.56 -18.04
N LEU A 638 -3.61 -4.43 -17.76
CA LEU A 638 -3.00 -3.57 -18.78
C LEU A 638 -1.47 -3.53 -18.56
N PRO A 639 -0.66 -3.52 -19.64
CA PRO A 639 0.79 -3.40 -19.53
C PRO A 639 1.21 -2.15 -18.74
N ALA A 640 2.31 -2.23 -18.00
CA ALA A 640 2.80 -1.11 -17.19
C ALA A 640 3.17 0.12 -18.04
N THR A 641 3.64 -0.11 -19.26
CA THR A 641 4.03 0.93 -20.22
C THR A 641 2.85 1.49 -21.00
N VAL A 642 1.61 1.01 -20.80
CA VAL A 642 0.47 1.32 -21.68
C VAL A 642 0.22 2.83 -21.86
N VAL A 643 0.39 3.62 -20.81
CA VAL A 643 0.19 5.10 -20.84
C VAL A 643 1.35 5.79 -21.57
N PHE A 644 2.53 5.18 -21.62
CA PHE A 644 3.71 5.69 -22.32
C PHE A 644 3.76 5.24 -23.79
N ASP A 645 3.38 4.00 -24.05
CA ASP A 645 3.31 3.41 -25.40
C ASP A 645 2.14 4.00 -26.20
N HIS A 646 1.08 4.42 -25.48
CA HIS A 646 -0.10 5.08 -26.03
C HIS A 646 -0.29 6.44 -25.37
N PRO A 647 0.46 7.47 -25.81
CA PRO A 647 0.68 8.68 -25.04
C PRO A 647 -0.50 9.66 -25.06
N THR A 648 -1.59 9.39 -25.78
CA THR A 648 -2.80 10.23 -25.80
C THR A 648 -4.04 9.41 -25.46
N PRO A 649 -5.13 10.03 -24.95
CA PRO A 649 -6.40 9.35 -24.74
C PRO A 649 -6.93 8.62 -25.98
N ARG A 650 -6.72 9.19 -27.18
CA ARG A 650 -7.10 8.56 -28.45
C ARG A 650 -6.24 7.34 -28.78
N ASP A 651 -4.92 7.42 -28.60
CA ASP A 651 -4.03 6.27 -28.87
C ASP A 651 -4.34 5.11 -27.93
N LEU A 652 -4.61 5.44 -26.65
CA LEU A 652 -4.97 4.45 -25.64
C LEU A 652 -6.33 3.79 -25.95
N ALA A 653 -7.31 4.56 -26.43
CA ALA A 653 -8.58 4.00 -26.91
C ALA A 653 -8.37 3.01 -28.06
N GLY A 654 -7.49 3.35 -29.01
CA GLY A 654 -7.13 2.49 -30.14
C GLY A 654 -6.49 1.18 -29.70
N PHE A 655 -5.56 1.23 -28.74
CA PHE A 655 -4.94 0.05 -28.13
C PHE A 655 -5.96 -0.84 -27.43
N LEU A 656 -6.80 -0.26 -26.56
CA LEU A 656 -7.81 -1.00 -25.80
C LEU A 656 -8.85 -1.66 -26.71
N ARG A 657 -9.21 -1.02 -27.82
CA ARG A 657 -10.07 -1.64 -28.84
C ARG A 657 -9.42 -2.88 -29.47
N GLY A 658 -8.11 -2.85 -29.66
CA GLY A 658 -7.35 -4.01 -30.16
C GLY A 658 -7.36 -5.22 -29.21
N LEU A 659 -7.71 -5.02 -27.94
CA LEU A 659 -7.86 -6.08 -26.95
C LEU A 659 -9.26 -6.74 -26.96
N LEU A 660 -10.21 -6.24 -27.76
CA LEU A 660 -11.57 -6.78 -27.81
C LEU A 660 -11.61 -8.14 -28.56
N PRO A 661 -12.34 -9.14 -28.03
CA PRO A 661 -12.56 -10.41 -28.73
C PRO A 661 -13.23 -10.15 -30.09
N GLY A 662 -12.59 -10.60 -31.18
CA GLY A 662 -13.10 -10.40 -32.55
C GLY A 662 -12.66 -9.08 -33.20
N ALA A 663 -11.71 -8.35 -32.61
CA ALA A 663 -10.98 -7.31 -33.33
C ALA A 663 -10.09 -7.96 -34.39
N GLU A 664 -10.68 -8.28 -35.55
CA GLU A 664 -9.92 -8.74 -36.72
C GLU A 664 -8.77 -7.76 -36.97
N SER A 665 -7.56 -8.30 -37.10
CA SER A 665 -6.40 -7.47 -37.43
C SER A 665 -6.72 -6.70 -38.71
N ALA A 666 -6.22 -5.46 -38.84
CA ALA A 666 -6.39 -4.70 -40.08
C ALA A 666 -5.92 -5.48 -41.33
N GLY A 667 -5.02 -6.47 -41.13
CA GLY A 667 -4.60 -7.43 -42.15
C GLY A 667 -5.66 -8.47 -42.51
N GLU A 668 -6.40 -9.03 -41.56
CA GLU A 668 -7.52 -9.97 -41.83
C GLU A 668 -8.71 -9.28 -42.47
N GLN A 669 -9.04 -8.05 -42.07
CA GLN A 669 -10.09 -7.26 -42.74
C GLN A 669 -9.72 -6.98 -44.20
N ALA A 670 -8.45 -6.64 -44.46
CA ALA A 670 -7.95 -6.45 -45.82
C ALA A 670 -7.97 -7.76 -46.63
N TYR A 671 -7.68 -8.90 -45.99
CA TYR A 671 -7.75 -10.22 -46.61
C TYR A 671 -9.19 -10.63 -46.96
N THR A 672 -10.14 -10.45 -46.04
CA THR A 672 -11.56 -10.73 -46.27
C THR A 672 -12.14 -9.87 -47.39
N GLU A 673 -11.74 -8.61 -47.48
CA GLU A 673 -12.20 -7.73 -48.57
C GLU A 673 -11.55 -8.08 -49.92
N LEU A 674 -10.30 -8.57 -49.90
CA LEU A 674 -9.64 -9.18 -51.08
C LEU A 674 -10.39 -10.44 -51.54
N GLU A 675 -10.85 -11.31 -50.64
CA GLU A 675 -11.67 -12.47 -51.00
C GLU A 675 -13.02 -12.06 -51.59
N ARG A 676 -13.66 -11.01 -51.07
CA ARG A 676 -14.89 -10.44 -51.66
C ARG A 676 -14.65 -9.94 -53.08
N VAL A 677 -13.56 -9.20 -53.31
CA VAL A 677 -13.19 -8.73 -54.65
C VAL A 677 -12.88 -9.92 -55.56
N ALA A 678 -12.20 -10.95 -55.09
CA ALA A 678 -11.93 -12.17 -55.85
C ALA A 678 -13.21 -12.91 -56.25
N ALA A 679 -14.19 -13.04 -55.34
CA ALA A 679 -15.49 -13.64 -55.62
C ALA A 679 -16.30 -12.83 -56.66
N LEU A 680 -16.27 -11.49 -56.57
CA LEU A 680 -16.90 -10.58 -57.54
C LEU A 680 -16.29 -10.72 -58.94
N LEU A 681 -14.96 -10.86 -59.02
CA LEU A 681 -14.25 -11.09 -60.28
C LEU A 681 -14.51 -12.48 -60.86
N ALA A 682 -14.66 -13.50 -60.02
CA ALA A 682 -14.99 -14.86 -60.45
C ALA A 682 -16.44 -14.96 -61.00
N GLY A 683 -17.35 -14.13 -60.50
CA GLY A 683 -18.75 -14.06 -60.97
C GLY A 683 -19.01 -13.11 -62.14
N SER A 684 -18.00 -12.37 -62.60
CA SER A 684 -18.12 -11.39 -63.68
C SER A 684 -17.30 -11.84 -64.90
N ASP A 685 -17.81 -11.70 -66.13
CA ASP A 685 -17.01 -11.85 -67.35
C ASP A 685 -16.70 -10.46 -67.96
N PRO A 686 -15.68 -9.74 -67.41
CA PRO A 686 -15.36 -8.40 -67.86
C PRO A 686 -14.76 -8.42 -69.28
N ASP A 687 -15.09 -7.39 -70.07
CA ASP A 687 -14.48 -7.17 -71.39
C ASP A 687 -12.95 -7.01 -71.29
N ASN A 688 -12.26 -7.13 -72.42
CA ASN A 688 -10.80 -7.10 -72.47
C ASN A 688 -10.20 -5.80 -71.91
N VAL A 689 -10.92 -4.68 -72.01
CA VAL A 689 -10.45 -3.36 -71.51
C VAL A 689 -10.56 -3.29 -69.99
N THR A 690 -11.67 -3.75 -69.43
CA THR A 690 -11.93 -3.80 -67.99
C THR A 690 -11.00 -4.80 -67.30
N ARG A 691 -10.80 -5.96 -67.93
CA ARG A 691 -9.82 -6.98 -67.50
C ARG A 691 -8.42 -6.39 -67.38
N ALA A 692 -7.95 -5.66 -68.41
CA ALA A 692 -6.63 -5.02 -68.38
C ALA A 692 -6.49 -3.99 -67.24
N ARG A 693 -7.53 -3.18 -66.96
CA ARG A 693 -7.53 -2.20 -65.86
C ARG A 693 -7.49 -2.87 -64.48
N ILE A 694 -8.27 -3.93 -64.28
CA ILE A 694 -8.28 -4.70 -63.03
C ILE A 694 -6.91 -5.35 -62.79
N THR A 695 -6.35 -6.00 -63.81
CA THR A 695 -5.01 -6.60 -63.73
C THR A 695 -3.93 -5.56 -63.38
N MET A 696 -3.98 -4.37 -63.98
CA MET A 696 -3.02 -3.30 -63.68
C MET A 696 -3.14 -2.82 -62.22
N ARG A 697 -4.37 -2.67 -61.70
CA ARG A 697 -4.60 -2.25 -60.32
C ARG A 697 -4.14 -3.30 -59.31
N LEU A 698 -4.41 -4.58 -59.55
CA LEU A 698 -3.94 -5.69 -58.71
C LEU A 698 -2.41 -5.77 -58.67
N LYS A 699 -1.74 -5.58 -59.83
CA LYS A 699 -0.27 -5.51 -59.89
C LYS A 699 0.30 -4.34 -59.08
N ALA A 700 -0.34 -3.17 -59.12
CA ALA A 700 0.09 -2.02 -58.32
C ALA A 700 -0.10 -2.25 -56.81
N MET A 701 -1.19 -2.93 -56.40
CA MET A 701 -1.42 -3.31 -55.00
C MET A 701 -0.39 -4.34 -54.52
N LEU A 702 -0.04 -5.32 -55.37
CA LEU A 702 1.01 -6.30 -55.07
C LEU A 702 2.37 -5.64 -54.88
N ALA A 703 2.74 -4.68 -55.74
CA ALA A 703 4.01 -3.98 -55.65
C ALA A 703 4.18 -3.25 -54.31
N GLY A 704 3.14 -2.55 -53.83
CA GLY A 704 3.16 -1.85 -52.54
C GLY A 704 3.26 -2.78 -51.32
N LEU A 705 2.81 -4.03 -51.43
CA LEU A 705 2.94 -5.04 -50.36
C LEU A 705 4.33 -5.71 -50.32
N THR A 706 5.04 -5.74 -51.45
CA THR A 706 6.38 -6.34 -51.55
C THR A 706 7.53 -5.40 -51.23
N GLU A 707 7.29 -4.08 -51.13
CA GLU A 707 8.32 -3.10 -50.79
C GLU A 707 8.63 -2.99 -49.27
N THR A 708 7.83 -3.59 -48.39
CA THR A 708 7.91 -3.37 -46.92
C THR A 708 8.43 -4.53 -46.07
N VAL A 709 9.17 -5.50 -46.64
CA VAL A 709 9.82 -6.56 -45.84
C VAL A 709 11.35 -6.44 -45.93
N PRO A 710 12.04 -5.89 -44.90
CA PRO A 710 13.48 -6.13 -44.75
C PRO A 710 13.66 -7.58 -44.27
N LYS A 711 14.40 -8.39 -45.03
CA LYS A 711 14.81 -9.74 -44.61
C LYS A 711 15.86 -9.63 -43.49
N PRO A 712 15.74 -10.40 -42.39
CA PRO A 712 16.82 -10.59 -41.44
C PRO A 712 17.82 -11.63 -41.99
N ASP A 713 19.09 -11.23 -42.00
CA ASP A 713 20.34 -11.99 -42.03
C ASP A 713 20.38 -13.39 -42.67
N ALA A 714 21.07 -13.46 -43.82
CA ALA A 714 21.85 -14.63 -44.22
C ALA A 714 23.32 -14.20 -44.31
N GLU A 715 24.21 -15.00 -43.69
CA GLU A 715 25.67 -14.82 -43.65
C GLU A 715 26.32 -14.52 -45.01
N PRO A 716 27.46 -13.80 -45.05
CA PRO A 716 28.00 -13.23 -46.28
C PRO A 716 28.70 -14.30 -47.13
N ALA A 717 28.24 -14.44 -48.38
CA ALA A 717 29.01 -15.09 -49.43
C ALA A 717 30.02 -14.09 -50.02
N ALA A 718 31.30 -14.45 -49.95
CA ALA A 718 32.48 -13.95 -50.67
C ALA A 718 32.30 -12.65 -51.49
N GLY A 719 32.85 -11.55 -50.96
CA GLY A 719 33.04 -10.31 -51.71
C GLY A 719 34.11 -10.44 -52.80
N PRO A 720 34.03 -9.64 -53.88
CA PRO A 720 35.08 -9.56 -54.88
C PRO A 720 36.31 -8.84 -54.34
N ASP A 721 37.47 -9.35 -54.75
CA ASP A 721 38.82 -8.84 -54.56
C ASP A 721 38.90 -7.31 -54.74
N LEU A 722 39.13 -6.58 -53.64
CA LEU A 722 39.43 -5.16 -53.63
C LEU A 722 40.91 -4.97 -53.32
N GLY A 723 41.58 -4.27 -54.23
CA GLY A 723 43.02 -4.03 -54.27
C GLY A 723 43.59 -3.40 -53.00
N THR A 724 44.90 -3.53 -52.86
CA THR A 724 45.71 -3.15 -51.70
C THR A 724 45.47 -1.71 -51.22
N ASP A 725 45.51 -1.52 -49.89
CA ASP A 725 45.29 -0.28 -49.12
C ASP A 725 45.88 1.01 -49.72
N GLN A 726 46.93 0.92 -50.54
CA GLN A 726 47.53 2.05 -51.23
C GLN A 726 46.57 2.74 -52.22
N GLU A 727 45.67 2.00 -52.89
CA GLU A 727 44.74 2.55 -53.88
C GLU A 727 43.53 3.26 -53.22
N ILE A 728 43.18 2.89 -51.99
CA ILE A 728 42.10 3.52 -51.21
C ILE A 728 42.55 4.89 -50.67
N PHE A 729 43.82 5.03 -50.28
CA PHE A 729 44.37 6.33 -49.83
C PHE A 729 44.58 7.33 -50.99
N ASP A 730 44.83 6.85 -52.21
CA ASP A 730 44.95 7.72 -53.38
C ASP A 730 43.58 8.22 -53.91
N PHE A 731 42.49 7.50 -53.62
CA PHE A 731 41.13 7.95 -53.94
C PHE A 731 40.63 9.04 -52.96
N ILE A 732 40.91 8.90 -51.67
CA ILE A 732 40.49 9.86 -50.62
C ILE A 732 41.23 11.21 -50.76
N ASN A 733 42.50 11.20 -51.18
CA ASN A 733 43.27 12.44 -51.36
C ASN A 733 42.89 13.24 -52.62
N ASN A 734 42.25 12.64 -53.62
CA ASN A 734 41.91 13.31 -54.89
C ASN A 734 40.48 13.88 -54.93
N GLU A 735 39.54 13.40 -54.12
CA GLU A 735 38.12 13.82 -54.21
C GLU A 735 37.65 14.80 -53.12
N LEU A 736 38.36 14.97 -52.01
CA LEU A 736 37.98 15.93 -50.94
C LEU A 736 38.79 17.24 -50.95
N GLY A 737 39.54 17.49 -52.03
CA GLY A 737 40.34 18.69 -52.21
C GLY A 737 39.86 19.58 -53.35
N ARG A 738 38.67 20.20 -53.24
CA ARG A 738 38.35 21.52 -53.86
C ARG A 738 36.93 21.99 -53.53
N SER A 739 36.91 23.16 -52.86
CA SER A 739 35.85 24.20 -52.79
C SER A 739 34.69 23.97 -51.83
#